data_AF-A0A0G1SMP5-F1
#
_entry.id   AF-A0A0G1SMP5-F1
#
_cell.length_a   1.000
_cell.length_b   1.000
_cell.length_c   1.000
_cell.angle_alpha   90.00
_cell.angle_beta   90.00
_cell.angle_gamma   90.00
#
_symmetry.space_group_name_H-M   'P 1'
#
loop_
_entity.id
_entity.type
_entity.pdbx_description
1 polymer ?
#
loop_
_entity_poly.entity_id
_entity_poly.type
_entity_poly.pdbx_seq_one_letter_code
_entity_poly.pdbx_strand_id
1 'polypeptide(L)'
;MSIIQTVLYGATGAGVLTVLYGLWLVMWINKQAKGDAKMIEISEAIQQGAKAYLNRQYRTVAIVAVIVFALLGFLLNWTIAAGFILGAVLSGICGYIGMNVSVRANVRTAEAAKSGLQKALSLSFRGGSVTGLMVVGLGLLGTTSFYWITKDVPAMVGLAFGGSLISIFARLGGGIYTKAADVGADLVGKLEAGIPEDDPRNPAVIADNVGDNVGDCAGMAADLFETYVVTAVSAMLLGSIIFKDNQNVILFPLALGAVSVIASIIGTWFVRLSPAKQPSAVSYQQLEAEGRKLKAESPNIMGAMYKGLIVAAVLAAAGFYPVTKWLLGSSTNFDINKIFSCSIIGLVVTAAMMLITEYYTSTRYSPVKKIAQASETGHGTNIIAGLALSMRSTMLPVLVIAIGSLIAFKLAGLFGVAVAAFSMLSLTGVIVAIDAFGPITDNAGGIAEMAGLPENVRKVTDALDAVGNTTKAVTKGYAIASAGLAALVLFGSYTQEIIAHGKSIAFDLSDPYVIVGLFIGGMLPYIFSAISMEAVGRAAGAVVTEVRRQFSERRGILEGKVKPDYARAVSIVTGAALKEMIVPALIPVIVPILVGYLLGPAALGGLLIGSIVTGIFDRRHRWRSVQRHCRPRNKSND
;
A
#
# COMPACT_ATOMS: atom_id res chain seq x y z
N MET A 1 -24.96 -25.38 -16.65
CA MET A 1 -24.13 -24.90 -15.53
C MET A 1 -24.96 -23.91 -14.72
N SER A 2 -25.06 -24.05 -13.40
CA SER A 2 -25.84 -23.10 -12.59
C SER A 2 -25.18 -21.72 -12.56
N ILE A 3 -25.94 -20.65 -12.29
CA ILE A 3 -25.39 -19.28 -12.14
C ILE A 3 -24.23 -19.26 -11.14
N ILE A 4 -24.42 -19.94 -10.00
CA ILE A 4 -23.41 -20.12 -8.95
C ILE A 4 -22.13 -20.76 -9.49
N GLN A 5 -22.24 -21.88 -10.22
CA GLN A 5 -21.09 -22.53 -10.83
C GLN A 5 -20.39 -21.58 -11.82
N THR A 6 -21.14 -20.85 -12.64
CA THR A 6 -20.57 -19.87 -13.57
C THR A 6 -19.80 -18.76 -12.88
N VAL A 7 -20.29 -18.22 -11.76
CA VAL A 7 -19.52 -17.23 -10.98
C VAL A 7 -18.24 -17.84 -10.43
N LEU A 8 -18.31 -19.03 -9.82
CA LEU A 8 -17.15 -19.66 -9.20
C LEU A 8 -16.08 -20.05 -10.23
N TYR A 9 -16.48 -20.64 -11.36
CA TYR A 9 -15.56 -20.92 -12.46
C TYR A 9 -15.00 -19.64 -13.09
N GLY A 10 -15.83 -18.61 -13.27
CA GLY A 10 -15.42 -17.32 -13.82
C GLY A 10 -14.40 -16.61 -12.93
N ALA A 11 -14.67 -16.50 -11.63
CA ALA A 11 -13.77 -15.88 -10.65
C ALA A 11 -12.48 -16.67 -10.49
N THR A 12 -12.56 -18.00 -10.44
CA THR A 12 -11.37 -18.86 -10.41
C THR A 12 -10.55 -18.71 -11.69
N GLY A 13 -11.19 -18.78 -12.86
CA GLY A 13 -10.51 -18.62 -14.15
C GLY A 13 -9.85 -17.25 -14.31
N ALA A 14 -10.53 -16.18 -13.91
CA ALA A 14 -9.98 -14.82 -13.91
C ALA A 14 -8.77 -14.68 -12.96
N GLY A 15 -8.86 -15.27 -11.77
CA GLY A 15 -7.76 -15.33 -10.82
C GLY A 15 -6.54 -16.09 -11.36
N VAL A 16 -6.75 -17.28 -11.94
CA VAL A 16 -5.68 -18.09 -12.55
C VAL A 16 -5.03 -17.33 -13.71
N LEU A 17 -5.84 -16.76 -14.61
CA LEU A 17 -5.35 -15.96 -15.73
C LEU A 17 -4.46 -14.81 -15.25
N THR A 18 -4.87 -14.15 -14.16
CA THR A 18 -4.13 -13.03 -13.57
C THR A 18 -2.77 -13.47 -13.03
N VAL A 19 -2.73 -14.59 -12.30
CA VAL A 19 -1.47 -15.17 -11.80
C VAL A 19 -0.56 -15.58 -12.96
N LEU A 20 -1.10 -16.26 -13.98
CA LEU A 20 -0.34 -16.68 -15.17
C LEU A 20 0.24 -15.48 -15.93
N TYR A 21 -0.55 -14.41 -16.09
CA TYR A 21 -0.08 -13.18 -16.72
C TYR A 21 1.02 -12.49 -15.90
N GLY A 22 0.89 -12.46 -14.57
CA GLY A 22 1.94 -11.98 -13.68
C GLY A 22 3.22 -12.83 -13.77
N LEU A 23 3.13 -14.16 -13.85
CA LEU A 23 4.28 -15.04 -14.08
C LEU A 23 4.93 -14.80 -15.44
N TRP A 24 4.13 -14.55 -16.48
CA TRP A 24 4.64 -14.17 -17.79
C TRP A 24 5.41 -12.85 -17.75
N LEU A 25 4.93 -11.85 -17.01
CA LEU A 25 5.67 -10.60 -16.78
C LEU A 25 6.99 -10.85 -16.04
N VAL A 26 7.03 -11.74 -15.04
CA VAL A 26 8.28 -12.13 -14.35
C VAL A 26 9.28 -12.73 -15.35
N MET A 27 8.83 -13.66 -16.19
CA MET A 27 9.67 -14.25 -17.24
C MET A 27 10.19 -13.18 -18.21
N TRP A 28 9.34 -12.22 -18.58
CA TRP A 28 9.73 -11.12 -19.46
C TRP A 28 10.77 -10.19 -18.81
N ILE A 29 10.60 -9.83 -17.54
CA ILE A 29 11.55 -9.01 -16.76
C ILE A 29 12.90 -9.74 -16.67
N ASN A 30 12.88 -11.05 -16.35
CA ASN A 30 14.11 -11.82 -16.18
C ASN A 30 14.97 -11.88 -17.45
N LYS A 31 14.36 -11.79 -18.64
CA LYS A 31 15.05 -11.74 -19.94
C LYS A 31 15.74 -10.40 -20.22
N GLN A 32 15.43 -9.33 -19.49
CA GLN A 32 16.07 -8.02 -19.69
C GLN A 32 17.47 -8.00 -19.07
N ALA A 33 18.36 -7.20 -19.66
CA ALA A 33 19.76 -7.07 -19.24
C ALA A 33 19.88 -6.53 -17.81
N LYS A 34 20.78 -7.13 -17.01
CA LYS A 34 21.06 -6.73 -15.63
C LYS A 34 22.07 -5.57 -15.51
N GLY A 35 22.61 -5.09 -16.62
CA GLY A 35 23.67 -4.08 -16.65
C GLY A 35 25.04 -4.63 -16.27
N ASP A 36 25.91 -3.75 -15.77
CA ASP A 36 27.33 -4.01 -15.59
C ASP A 36 27.62 -4.83 -14.31
N ALA A 37 28.82 -5.41 -14.22
CA ALA A 37 29.24 -6.25 -13.08
C ALA A 37 29.04 -5.57 -11.71
N LYS A 38 29.28 -4.25 -11.64
CA LYS A 38 29.09 -3.48 -10.41
C LYS A 38 27.64 -3.39 -9.99
N MET A 39 26.74 -3.17 -10.95
CA MET A 39 25.30 -3.12 -10.71
C MET A 39 24.78 -4.48 -10.22
N ILE A 40 25.31 -5.57 -10.79
CA ILE A 40 24.98 -6.94 -10.37
C ILE A 40 25.43 -7.19 -8.92
N GLU A 41 26.67 -6.84 -8.56
CA GLU A 41 27.21 -6.98 -7.19
C GLU A 41 26.29 -6.28 -6.16
N ILE A 42 25.88 -5.04 -6.44
CA ILE A 42 25.00 -4.26 -5.56
C ILE A 42 23.61 -4.88 -5.47
N SER A 43 23.03 -5.26 -6.62
CA SER A 43 21.70 -5.90 -6.67
C SER A 43 21.66 -7.21 -5.89
N GLU A 44 22.73 -8.02 -5.97
CA GLU A 44 22.86 -9.27 -5.21
C GLU A 44 22.97 -9.02 -3.71
N ALA A 45 23.70 -7.99 -3.27
CA ALA A 45 23.76 -7.61 -1.86
C ALA A 45 22.37 -7.19 -1.32
N ILE A 46 21.63 -6.37 -2.07
CA ILE A 46 20.25 -5.99 -1.73
C ILE A 46 19.35 -7.23 -1.68
N GLN A 47 19.47 -8.13 -2.65
CA GLN A 47 18.67 -9.36 -2.70
C GLN A 47 18.91 -10.28 -1.51
N GLN A 48 20.18 -10.46 -1.13
CA GLN A 48 20.57 -11.28 0.01
C GLN A 48 20.03 -10.68 1.31
N GLY A 49 20.18 -9.36 1.51
CA GLY A 49 19.67 -8.65 2.68
C GLY A 49 18.15 -8.75 2.80
N ALA A 50 17.42 -8.49 1.72
CA ALA A 50 15.97 -8.54 1.69
C ALA A 50 15.42 -9.95 1.97
N LYS A 51 16.02 -10.97 1.35
CA LYS A 51 15.66 -12.38 1.58
C LYS A 51 15.96 -12.82 3.02
N ALA A 52 17.12 -12.45 3.55
CA ALA A 52 17.50 -12.80 4.91
C ALA A 52 16.54 -12.18 5.94
N TYR A 53 16.18 -10.91 5.75
CA TYR A 53 15.22 -10.22 6.62
C TYR A 53 13.84 -10.87 6.58
N LEU A 54 13.25 -11.04 5.39
CA LEU A 54 11.90 -11.61 5.26
C LEU A 54 11.82 -13.04 5.81
N ASN A 55 12.84 -13.87 5.58
CA ASN A 55 12.88 -15.22 6.15
C ASN A 55 12.87 -15.21 7.69
N ARG A 56 13.62 -14.30 8.32
CA ARG A 56 13.63 -14.14 9.78
C ARG A 56 12.31 -13.60 10.30
N GLN A 57 11.74 -12.60 9.62
CA GLN A 57 10.45 -12.03 9.96
C GLN A 57 9.36 -13.12 9.91
N TYR A 58 9.25 -13.85 8.79
CA TYR A 58 8.21 -14.86 8.60
C TYR A 58 8.36 -16.03 9.56
N ARG A 59 9.59 -16.43 9.92
CA ARG A 59 9.80 -17.44 10.97
C ARG A 59 9.27 -16.97 12.33
N THR A 60 9.45 -15.70 12.65
CA THR A 60 8.94 -15.11 13.91
C THR A 60 7.41 -15.04 13.90
N VAL A 61 6.84 -14.57 12.78
CA VAL A 61 5.39 -14.45 12.61
C VAL A 61 4.71 -15.83 12.57
N ALA A 62 5.36 -16.86 12.00
CA ALA A 62 4.84 -18.21 11.97
C ALA A 62 4.58 -18.78 13.36
N ILE A 63 5.41 -18.45 14.36
CA ILE A 63 5.20 -18.86 15.75
C ILE A 63 3.89 -18.27 16.28
N VAL A 64 3.68 -16.96 16.08
CA VAL A 64 2.44 -16.28 16.48
C VAL A 64 1.24 -16.86 15.73
N ALA A 65 1.38 -17.11 14.43
CA ALA A 65 0.33 -17.67 13.60
C ALA A 65 -0.07 -19.09 14.05
N VAL A 66 0.87 -19.95 14.46
CA VAL A 66 0.56 -21.29 14.98
C VAL A 66 -0.23 -21.21 16.29
N ILE A 67 0.13 -20.28 17.18
CA ILE A 67 -0.60 -20.07 18.44
C ILE A 67 -2.04 -19.61 18.14
N VAL A 68 -2.20 -18.60 17.29
CA VAL A 68 -3.52 -18.10 16.89
C VAL A 68 -4.34 -19.18 16.18
N PHE A 69 -3.72 -19.98 15.30
CA PHE A 69 -4.37 -21.11 14.63
C PHE A 69 -4.94 -22.12 15.62
N ALA A 70 -4.15 -22.53 16.62
CA ALA A 70 -4.62 -23.44 17.66
C ALA A 70 -5.77 -22.84 18.46
N LEU A 71 -5.67 -21.57 18.85
CA LEU A 71 -6.74 -20.86 19.57
C LEU A 71 -8.04 -20.80 18.76
N LEU A 72 -7.96 -20.45 17.47
CA LEU A 72 -9.13 -20.42 16.59
C LEU A 72 -9.75 -21.81 16.40
N GLY A 73 -8.91 -22.85 16.27
CA GLY A 73 -9.37 -24.22 16.09
C GLY A 73 -10.11 -24.77 17.31
N PHE A 74 -9.56 -24.55 18.51
CA PHE A 74 -10.14 -25.07 19.75
C PHE A 74 -11.29 -24.21 20.32
N LEU A 75 -11.25 -22.89 20.14
CA LEU A 75 -12.27 -21.98 20.72
C LEU A 75 -13.42 -21.66 19.77
N LEU A 76 -13.23 -21.80 18.46
CA LEU A 76 -14.23 -21.46 17.45
C LEU A 76 -14.52 -22.67 16.53
N ASN A 77 -13.70 -22.87 15.51
CA ASN A 77 -13.90 -23.92 14.50
C ASN A 77 -12.61 -24.16 13.70
N TRP A 78 -12.29 -25.43 13.43
CA TRP A 78 -11.18 -25.83 12.56
C TRP A 78 -11.27 -25.30 11.12
N THR A 79 -12.48 -25.08 10.58
CA THR A 79 -12.66 -24.45 9.26
C THR A 79 -12.23 -22.98 9.27
N ILE A 80 -12.58 -22.23 10.32
CA ILE A 80 -12.10 -20.84 10.53
C ILE A 80 -10.58 -20.83 10.64
N ALA A 81 -10.01 -21.75 11.42
CA ALA A 81 -8.57 -21.88 11.60
C ALA A 81 -7.85 -22.22 10.27
N ALA A 82 -8.43 -23.11 9.45
CA ALA A 82 -7.90 -23.43 8.12
C ALA A 82 -7.94 -22.21 7.19
N GLY A 83 -9.02 -21.42 7.22
CA GLY A 83 -9.12 -20.14 6.53
C GLY A 83 -8.00 -19.19 6.96
N PHE A 84 -7.76 -19.06 8.26
CA PHE A 84 -6.69 -18.23 8.82
C PHE A 84 -5.30 -18.61 8.30
N ILE A 85 -4.95 -19.90 8.28
CA ILE A 85 -3.66 -20.32 7.72
C ILE A 85 -3.58 -20.04 6.22
N LEU A 86 -4.65 -20.31 5.47
CA LEU A 86 -4.68 -20.02 4.04
C LEU A 86 -4.47 -18.52 3.77
N GLY A 87 -5.13 -17.65 4.52
CA GLY A 87 -5.02 -16.20 4.39
C GLY A 87 -3.62 -15.71 4.73
N ALA A 88 -3.03 -16.24 5.80
CA ALA A 88 -1.66 -15.94 6.19
C ALA A 88 -0.64 -16.39 5.13
N VAL A 89 -0.77 -17.60 4.62
CA VAL A 89 0.13 -18.14 3.59
C VAL A 89 0.03 -17.33 2.30
N LEU A 90 -1.17 -17.04 1.81
CA LEU A 90 -1.36 -16.25 0.59
C LEU A 90 -0.84 -14.82 0.74
N SER A 91 -1.08 -14.16 1.88
CA SER A 91 -0.54 -12.83 2.17
C SER A 91 1.00 -12.83 2.20
N GLY A 92 1.60 -13.84 2.84
CA GLY A 92 3.05 -14.01 2.85
C GLY A 92 3.64 -14.29 1.46
N ILE A 93 2.96 -15.09 0.64
CA ILE A 93 3.36 -15.34 -0.75
C ILE A 93 3.33 -14.03 -1.56
N CYS A 94 2.28 -13.21 -1.43
CA CYS A 94 2.20 -11.90 -2.08
C CYS A 94 3.39 -10.99 -1.70
N GLY A 95 3.69 -10.88 -0.40
CA GLY A 95 4.83 -10.11 0.09
C GLY A 95 6.17 -10.60 -0.46
N TYR A 96 6.39 -11.91 -0.44
CA TYR A 96 7.64 -12.52 -0.89
C TYR A 96 7.83 -12.42 -2.41
N ILE A 97 6.76 -12.64 -3.21
CA ILE A 97 6.79 -12.46 -4.66
C ILE A 97 7.07 -11.00 -4.99
N GLY A 98 6.38 -10.06 -4.33
CA GLY A 98 6.56 -8.62 -4.52
C GLY A 98 8.01 -8.19 -4.32
N MET A 99 8.61 -8.56 -3.18
CA MET A 99 10.04 -8.29 -2.91
C MET A 99 10.95 -8.89 -3.98
N ASN A 100 10.77 -10.17 -4.31
CA ASN A 100 11.69 -10.88 -5.20
C ASN A 100 11.66 -10.28 -6.62
N VAL A 101 10.49 -9.86 -7.08
CA VAL A 101 10.34 -9.22 -8.39
C VAL A 101 10.88 -7.80 -8.37
N SER A 102 10.64 -7.02 -7.31
CA SER A 102 11.17 -5.67 -7.18
C SER A 102 12.70 -5.65 -7.20
N VAL A 103 13.36 -6.55 -6.47
CA VAL A 103 14.83 -6.67 -6.47
C VAL A 103 15.38 -7.15 -7.81
N ARG A 104 14.61 -7.88 -8.62
CA ARG A 104 15.04 -8.25 -9.97
C ARG A 104 14.80 -7.11 -10.96
N ALA A 105 13.77 -6.32 -10.74
CA ALA A 105 13.39 -5.20 -11.59
C ALA A 105 14.29 -3.97 -11.37
N ASN A 106 14.73 -3.69 -10.14
CA ASN A 106 15.49 -2.48 -9.81
C ASN A 106 16.77 -2.29 -10.65
N VAL A 107 17.62 -3.32 -10.74
CA VAL A 107 18.90 -3.30 -11.47
C VAL A 107 18.67 -3.19 -12.98
N ARG A 108 17.61 -3.83 -13.46
CA ARG A 108 17.19 -3.76 -14.86
C ARG A 108 16.60 -2.40 -15.20
N THR A 109 15.94 -1.74 -14.24
CA THR A 109 15.43 -0.37 -14.39
C THR A 109 16.60 0.60 -14.50
N ALA A 110 17.63 0.45 -13.66
CA ALA A 110 18.86 1.24 -13.74
C ALA A 110 19.56 1.06 -15.10
N GLU A 111 19.62 -0.17 -15.62
CA GLU A 111 20.17 -0.43 -16.95
C GLU A 111 19.30 0.20 -18.05
N ALA A 112 17.98 0.04 -17.97
CA ALA A 112 17.05 0.63 -18.93
C ALA A 112 17.06 2.17 -18.92
N ALA A 113 17.42 2.80 -17.80
CA ALA A 113 17.55 4.24 -17.67
C ALA A 113 18.70 4.82 -18.51
N LYS A 114 19.74 4.03 -18.84
CA LYS A 114 20.76 4.42 -19.83
C LYS A 114 20.16 4.70 -21.21
N SER A 115 19.06 4.03 -21.56
CA SER A 115 18.32 4.22 -22.81
C SER A 115 17.18 5.25 -22.72
N GLY A 116 17.05 5.96 -21.59
CA GLY A 116 16.07 7.03 -21.40
C GLY A 116 14.80 6.64 -20.63
N LEU A 117 14.02 7.66 -20.30
CA LEU A 117 12.90 7.59 -19.35
C LEU A 117 11.80 6.59 -19.73
N GLN A 118 11.47 6.48 -21.01
CA GLN A 118 10.37 5.63 -21.46
C GLN A 118 10.64 4.14 -21.24
N LYS A 119 11.87 3.68 -21.51
CA LYS A 119 12.25 2.28 -21.29
C LYS A 119 12.31 1.97 -19.80
N ALA A 120 12.92 2.86 -19.01
CA ALA A 120 12.97 2.72 -17.56
C ALA A 120 11.56 2.66 -16.94
N LEU A 121 10.65 3.56 -17.32
CA LEU A 121 9.26 3.57 -16.87
C LEU A 121 8.53 2.27 -17.21
N SER A 122 8.62 1.83 -18.46
CA SER A 122 7.93 0.62 -18.93
C SER A 122 8.38 -0.61 -18.14
N LEU A 123 9.69 -0.70 -17.86
CA LEU A 123 10.24 -1.81 -17.13
C LEU A 123 9.87 -1.78 -15.64
N SER A 124 10.05 -0.65 -14.96
CA SER A 124 9.71 -0.53 -13.54
C SER A 124 8.21 -0.67 -13.29
N PHE A 125 7.36 -0.14 -14.19
CA PHE A 125 5.91 -0.31 -14.10
C PHE A 125 5.47 -1.77 -14.33
N ARG A 126 6.11 -2.49 -15.26
CA ARG A 126 5.86 -3.94 -15.41
C ARG A 126 6.28 -4.73 -14.18
N GLY A 127 7.39 -4.33 -13.55
CA GLY A 127 7.82 -4.86 -12.26
C GLY A 127 6.74 -4.67 -11.18
N GLY A 128 6.24 -3.44 -11.03
CA GLY A 128 5.13 -3.16 -10.10
C GLY A 128 3.83 -3.90 -10.46
N SER A 129 3.53 -4.03 -11.76
CA SER A 129 2.35 -4.76 -12.25
C SER A 129 2.34 -6.22 -11.80
N VAL A 130 3.50 -6.88 -11.70
CA VAL A 130 3.54 -8.24 -11.15
C VAL A 130 3.01 -8.26 -9.73
N THR A 131 3.51 -7.37 -8.86
CA THR A 131 3.06 -7.29 -7.47
C THR A 131 1.56 -7.05 -7.39
N GLY A 132 1.04 -6.07 -8.14
CA GLY A 132 -0.38 -5.74 -8.12
C GLY A 132 -1.30 -6.85 -8.62
N LEU A 133 -0.92 -7.51 -9.72
CA LEU A 133 -1.70 -8.61 -10.27
C LEU A 133 -1.63 -9.86 -9.38
N MET A 134 -0.49 -10.13 -8.74
CA MET A 134 -0.37 -11.24 -7.78
C MET A 134 -1.24 -11.01 -6.55
N VAL A 135 -1.28 -9.77 -6.03
CA VAL A 135 -2.14 -9.38 -4.89
C VAL A 135 -3.61 -9.66 -5.19
N VAL A 136 -4.15 -9.15 -6.30
CA VAL A 136 -5.57 -9.35 -6.62
C VAL A 136 -5.87 -10.75 -7.15
N GLY A 137 -4.94 -11.37 -7.88
CA GLY A 137 -5.09 -12.71 -8.43
C GLY A 137 -5.13 -13.77 -7.33
N LEU A 138 -4.16 -13.75 -6.41
CA LEU A 138 -4.14 -14.65 -5.25
C LEU A 138 -5.26 -14.32 -4.26
N GLY A 139 -5.61 -13.05 -4.10
CA GLY A 139 -6.74 -12.62 -3.28
C GLY A 139 -8.07 -13.21 -3.77
N LEU A 140 -8.36 -13.06 -5.07
CA LEU A 140 -9.57 -13.60 -5.69
C LEU A 140 -9.59 -15.13 -5.72
N LEU A 141 -8.45 -15.76 -6.02
CA LEU A 141 -8.34 -17.22 -5.99
C LEU A 141 -8.53 -17.77 -4.59
N GLY A 142 -7.90 -17.15 -3.58
CA GLY A 142 -8.00 -17.55 -2.18
C GLY A 142 -9.43 -17.47 -1.66
N THR A 143 -10.09 -16.33 -1.89
CA THR A 143 -11.49 -16.14 -1.46
C THR A 143 -12.44 -17.09 -2.18
N THR A 144 -12.33 -17.19 -3.52
CA THR A 144 -13.22 -18.03 -4.32
C THR A 144 -13.04 -19.51 -4.00
N SER A 145 -11.79 -20.00 -3.94
CA SER A 145 -11.51 -21.42 -3.72
C SER A 145 -11.89 -21.85 -2.30
N PHE A 146 -11.60 -21.02 -1.31
CA PHE A 146 -11.96 -21.31 0.07
C PHE A 146 -13.48 -21.38 0.26
N TYR A 147 -14.22 -20.41 -0.29
CA TYR A 147 -15.69 -20.46 -0.28
C TYR A 147 -16.22 -21.66 -1.07
N TRP A 148 -15.64 -21.98 -2.22
CA TRP A 148 -16.12 -23.09 -3.05
C TRP A 148 -15.98 -24.45 -2.33
N ILE A 149 -14.88 -24.65 -1.61
CA ILE A 149 -14.62 -25.89 -0.85
C ILE A 149 -15.51 -25.96 0.40
N THR A 150 -15.55 -24.89 1.20
CA THR A 150 -16.20 -24.90 2.51
C THR A 150 -17.70 -24.62 2.45
N LYS A 151 -18.12 -23.77 1.50
CA LYS A 151 -19.47 -23.18 1.40
C LYS A 151 -19.93 -22.47 2.67
N ASP A 152 -18.98 -22.08 3.52
CA ASP A 152 -19.20 -21.50 4.84
C ASP A 152 -18.71 -20.03 4.80
N VAL A 153 -19.66 -19.10 4.81
CA VAL A 153 -19.38 -17.65 4.77
C VAL A 153 -18.76 -17.16 6.08
N PRO A 154 -19.29 -17.50 7.28
CA PRO A 154 -18.63 -17.21 8.55
C PRO A 154 -17.16 -17.69 8.61
N ALA A 155 -16.85 -18.88 8.06
CA ALA A 155 -15.47 -19.38 8.04
C ALA A 155 -14.49 -18.48 7.29
N MET A 156 -14.98 -17.69 6.33
CA MET A 156 -14.15 -16.76 5.55
C MET A 156 -13.55 -15.63 6.40
N VAL A 157 -14.13 -15.32 7.56
CA VAL A 157 -13.56 -14.36 8.52
C VAL A 157 -12.16 -14.82 8.96
N GLY A 158 -11.94 -16.15 9.05
CA GLY A 158 -10.61 -16.71 9.28
C GLY A 158 -9.62 -16.29 8.20
N LEU A 159 -9.98 -16.45 6.92
CA LEU A 159 -9.16 -16.05 5.76
C LEU A 159 -8.75 -14.57 5.83
N ALA A 160 -9.73 -13.70 6.09
CA ALA A 160 -9.50 -12.28 6.27
C ALA A 160 -8.52 -12.00 7.43
N PHE A 161 -8.77 -12.61 8.59
CA PHE A 161 -7.95 -12.42 9.79
C PHE A 161 -6.49 -12.89 9.62
N GLY A 162 -6.29 -14.02 8.92
CA GLY A 162 -4.95 -14.51 8.59
C GLY A 162 -4.15 -13.55 7.71
N GLY A 163 -4.81 -12.95 6.72
CA GLY A 163 -4.24 -11.89 5.90
C GLY A 163 -3.82 -10.68 6.73
N SER A 164 -4.67 -10.24 7.67
CA SER A 164 -4.42 -9.09 8.56
C SER A 164 -3.26 -9.32 9.50
N LEU A 165 -3.11 -10.53 10.04
CA LEU A 165 -1.97 -10.85 10.90
C LEU A 165 -0.64 -10.63 10.15
N ILE A 166 -0.49 -11.22 8.96
CA ILE A 166 0.74 -11.07 8.18
C ILE A 166 0.96 -9.61 7.77
N SER A 167 -0.08 -8.92 7.34
CA SER A 167 -0.02 -7.50 6.95
C SER A 167 0.55 -6.63 8.09
N ILE A 168 0.02 -6.76 9.30
CA ILE A 168 0.45 -5.96 10.47
C ILE A 168 1.94 -6.16 10.73
N PHE A 169 2.40 -7.40 10.81
CA PHE A 169 3.82 -7.68 11.08
C PHE A 169 4.73 -7.28 9.92
N ALA A 170 4.32 -7.53 8.67
CA ALA A 170 5.10 -7.19 7.49
C ALA A 170 5.29 -5.67 7.39
N ARG A 171 4.21 -4.90 7.55
CA ARG A 171 4.20 -3.44 7.44
C ARG A 171 4.90 -2.76 8.60
N LEU A 172 4.67 -3.22 9.84
CA LEU A 172 5.30 -2.64 11.02
C LEU A 172 6.80 -2.97 11.06
N GLY A 173 7.16 -4.25 10.96
CA GLY A 173 8.56 -4.66 10.98
C GLY A 173 9.34 -4.09 9.81
N GLY A 174 8.83 -4.27 8.58
CA GLY A 174 9.47 -3.72 7.38
C GLY A 174 9.54 -2.19 7.41
N GLY A 175 8.51 -1.53 7.97
CA GLY A 175 8.46 -0.09 8.18
C GLY A 175 9.50 0.44 9.17
N ILE A 176 9.69 -0.24 10.31
CA ILE A 176 10.75 0.08 11.28
C ILE A 176 12.12 -0.09 10.62
N TYR A 177 12.32 -1.19 9.89
CA TYR A 177 13.56 -1.48 9.19
C TYR A 177 13.92 -0.38 8.18
N THR A 178 13.01 -0.07 7.22
CA THR A 178 13.29 0.91 6.16
C THR A 178 13.52 2.30 6.74
N LYS A 179 12.66 2.77 7.65
CA LYS A 179 12.77 4.15 8.15
C LYS A 179 13.94 4.34 9.09
N ALA A 180 14.35 3.31 9.83
CA ALA A 180 15.57 3.37 10.62
C ALA A 180 16.82 3.45 9.74
N ALA A 181 16.88 2.67 8.66
CA ALA A 181 17.99 2.67 7.73
C ALA A 181 18.09 3.98 6.95
N ASP A 182 16.97 4.45 6.38
CA ASP A 182 16.83 5.71 5.65
C ASP A 182 17.27 6.91 6.51
N VAL A 183 16.67 7.10 7.69
CA VAL A 183 17.02 8.21 8.60
C VAL A 183 18.49 8.14 9.01
N GLY A 184 19.00 6.94 9.32
CA GLY A 184 20.40 6.77 9.71
C GLY A 184 21.38 7.06 8.57
N ALA A 185 21.07 6.63 7.36
CA ALA A 185 21.86 6.89 6.16
C ALA A 185 21.88 8.37 5.80
N ASP A 186 20.70 9.00 5.75
CA ASP A 186 20.55 10.37 5.28
C ASP A 186 21.09 11.41 6.27
N LEU A 187 20.88 11.23 7.58
CA LEU A 187 21.39 12.17 8.58
C LEU A 187 22.91 12.25 8.55
N VAL A 188 23.58 11.09 8.66
CA VAL A 188 25.05 11.08 8.74
C VAL A 188 25.68 11.30 7.37
N GLY A 189 25.10 10.76 6.30
CA GLY A 189 25.61 10.94 4.95
C GLY A 189 25.47 12.39 4.47
N LYS A 190 24.24 12.90 4.38
CA LYS A 190 23.97 14.18 3.72
C LYS A 190 24.24 15.38 4.62
N LEU A 191 23.86 15.32 5.90
CA LEU A 191 23.96 16.48 6.79
C LEU A 191 25.31 16.57 7.51
N GLU A 192 25.89 15.44 7.92
CA GLU A 192 27.15 15.44 8.68
C GLU A 192 28.38 15.29 7.77
N ALA A 193 28.38 14.30 6.87
CA ALA A 193 29.53 14.00 6.00
C ALA A 193 29.51 14.75 4.66
N GLY A 194 28.37 15.35 4.27
CA GLY A 194 28.23 16.08 3.00
C GLY A 194 28.38 15.21 1.75
N ILE A 195 28.16 13.89 1.86
CA ILE A 195 28.20 12.97 0.72
C ILE A 195 26.81 12.86 0.04
N PRO A 196 26.76 12.50 -1.26
CA PRO A 196 25.50 12.25 -1.97
C PRO A 196 24.57 11.25 -1.26
N GLU A 197 23.28 11.37 -1.56
CA GLU A 197 22.26 10.35 -1.23
C GLU A 197 22.60 9.06 -1.98
N ASP A 198 22.43 7.90 -1.33
CA ASP A 198 22.83 6.58 -1.84
C ASP A 198 24.32 6.39 -2.13
N ASP A 199 25.21 7.20 -1.56
CA ASP A 199 26.64 7.06 -1.81
C ASP A 199 27.19 5.70 -1.28
N PRO A 200 27.98 4.96 -2.09
CA PRO A 200 28.48 3.65 -1.70
C PRO A 200 29.42 3.70 -0.49
N ARG A 201 29.97 4.86 -0.12
CA ARG A 201 30.79 5.05 1.09
C ARG A 201 29.94 4.96 2.36
N ASN A 202 28.63 5.18 2.28
CA ASN A 202 27.74 5.14 3.43
C ASN A 202 27.44 3.68 3.84
N PRO A 203 27.82 3.21 5.04
CA PRO A 203 27.55 1.84 5.51
C PRO A 203 26.06 1.49 5.60
N ALA A 204 25.16 2.48 5.68
CA ALA A 204 23.73 2.24 5.80
C ALA A 204 23.00 2.12 4.46
N VAL A 205 23.62 2.44 3.32
CA VAL A 205 22.93 2.51 2.00
C VAL A 205 22.32 1.17 1.55
N ILE A 206 23.01 0.06 1.80
CA ILE A 206 22.46 -1.27 1.49
C ILE A 206 21.28 -1.58 2.41
N ALA A 207 21.34 -1.20 3.69
CA ALA A 207 20.21 -1.38 4.59
C ALA A 207 19.00 -0.56 4.14
N ASP A 208 19.21 0.66 3.64
CA ASP A 208 18.14 1.51 3.12
C ASP A 208 17.47 0.89 1.88
N ASN A 209 18.27 0.52 0.88
CA ASN A 209 17.78 -0.10 -0.34
C ASN A 209 17.11 -1.46 -0.08
N VAL A 210 17.62 -2.25 0.87
CA VAL A 210 16.94 -3.47 1.37
C VAL A 210 15.58 -3.11 2.00
N GLY A 211 15.55 -2.02 2.76
CA GLY A 211 14.37 -1.48 3.43
C GLY A 211 13.21 -1.21 2.48
N ASP A 212 13.47 -0.56 1.35
CA ASP A 212 12.43 -0.32 0.34
C ASP A 212 11.77 -1.60 -0.17
N ASN A 213 12.54 -2.68 -0.30
CA ASN A 213 12.01 -3.95 -0.79
C ASN A 213 11.22 -4.71 0.29
N VAL A 214 11.66 -4.67 1.56
CA VAL A 214 11.01 -5.42 2.64
C VAL A 214 9.84 -4.66 3.28
N GLY A 215 9.92 -3.33 3.31
CA GLY A 215 8.87 -2.46 3.84
C GLY A 215 7.93 -1.98 2.75
N ASP A 216 8.44 -1.16 1.83
CA ASP A 216 7.61 -0.44 0.85
C ASP A 216 7.09 -1.37 -0.27
N CYS A 217 7.72 -2.53 -0.54
CA CYS A 217 7.18 -3.56 -1.44
C CYS A 217 6.47 -4.71 -0.71
N ALA A 218 7.18 -5.53 0.07
CA ALA A 218 6.58 -6.73 0.68
C ALA A 218 5.46 -6.39 1.67
N GLY A 219 5.71 -5.41 2.55
CA GLY A 219 4.70 -4.93 3.50
C GLY A 219 3.47 -4.36 2.81
N MET A 220 3.66 -3.58 1.75
CA MET A 220 2.55 -3.02 0.97
C MET A 220 1.74 -4.08 0.21
N ALA A 221 2.41 -5.09 -0.37
CA ALA A 221 1.72 -6.18 -1.04
C ALA A 221 0.85 -7.00 -0.07
N ALA A 222 1.36 -7.29 1.14
CA ALA A 222 0.60 -7.95 2.18
C ALA A 222 -0.59 -7.10 2.68
N ASP A 223 -0.40 -5.79 2.81
CA ASP A 223 -1.44 -4.84 3.20
C ASP A 223 -2.60 -4.78 2.21
N LEU A 224 -2.29 -4.63 0.92
CA LEU A 224 -3.34 -4.51 -0.11
C LEU A 224 -3.99 -5.86 -0.43
N PHE A 225 -3.27 -6.98 -0.24
CA PHE A 225 -3.87 -8.31 -0.27
C PHE A 225 -4.92 -8.46 0.83
N GLU A 226 -4.56 -8.09 2.06
CA GLU A 226 -5.48 -8.14 3.17
C GLU A 226 -6.70 -7.26 2.93
N THR A 227 -6.49 -6.00 2.52
CA THR A 227 -7.59 -5.05 2.32
C THR A 227 -8.57 -5.57 1.26
N TYR A 228 -8.05 -6.19 0.19
CA TYR A 228 -8.85 -6.84 -0.84
C TYR A 228 -9.68 -8.00 -0.28
N VAL A 229 -9.04 -8.93 0.42
CA VAL A 229 -9.68 -10.13 0.99
C VAL A 229 -10.71 -9.75 2.07
N VAL A 230 -10.34 -8.91 3.04
CA VAL A 230 -11.21 -8.46 4.13
C VAL A 230 -12.46 -7.81 3.56
N THR A 231 -12.34 -6.91 2.60
CA THR A 231 -13.50 -6.22 2.05
C THR A 231 -14.38 -7.15 1.21
N ALA A 232 -13.79 -8.08 0.46
CA ALA A 232 -14.54 -9.12 -0.23
C ALA A 232 -15.37 -9.94 0.77
N VAL A 233 -14.70 -10.51 1.77
CA VAL A 233 -15.31 -11.33 2.83
C VAL A 233 -16.36 -10.55 3.60
N SER A 234 -16.11 -9.28 3.92
CA SER A 234 -17.07 -8.42 4.62
C SER A 234 -18.34 -8.20 3.81
N ALA A 235 -18.22 -7.98 2.50
CA ALA A 235 -19.37 -7.84 1.61
C ALA A 235 -20.15 -9.17 1.46
N MET A 236 -19.44 -10.30 1.39
CA MET A 236 -20.04 -11.64 1.34
C MET A 236 -20.80 -11.96 2.64
N LEU A 237 -20.17 -11.71 3.79
CA LEU A 237 -20.73 -11.94 5.12
C LEU A 237 -21.97 -11.08 5.35
N LEU A 238 -21.86 -9.76 5.13
CA LEU A 238 -23.00 -8.86 5.26
C LEU A 238 -24.15 -9.27 4.33
N GLY A 239 -23.83 -9.63 3.08
CA GLY A 239 -24.81 -10.13 2.11
C GLY A 239 -25.53 -11.38 2.60
N SER A 240 -24.81 -12.33 3.21
CA SER A 240 -25.37 -13.57 3.75
C SER A 240 -26.30 -13.35 4.94
N ILE A 241 -26.04 -12.34 5.78
CA ILE A 241 -26.83 -12.07 6.98
C ILE A 241 -28.10 -11.27 6.63
N ILE A 242 -27.98 -10.25 5.77
CA ILE A 242 -29.11 -9.40 5.36
C ILE A 242 -30.06 -10.15 4.42
N PHE A 243 -29.51 -10.89 3.44
CA PHE A 243 -30.28 -11.58 2.41
C PHE A 243 -30.13 -13.09 2.57
N LYS A 244 -30.78 -13.63 3.62
CA LYS A 244 -30.79 -15.05 3.92
C LYS A 244 -31.17 -15.88 2.68
N ASP A 245 -30.47 -16.98 2.48
CA ASP A 245 -30.65 -17.94 1.37
C ASP A 245 -30.42 -17.40 -0.05
N ASN A 246 -29.95 -16.15 -0.22
CA ASN A 246 -29.64 -15.60 -1.54
C ASN A 246 -28.15 -15.71 -1.88
N GLN A 247 -27.78 -16.84 -2.50
CA GLN A 247 -26.39 -17.09 -2.89
C GLN A 247 -25.85 -16.11 -3.94
N ASN A 248 -26.71 -15.47 -4.76
CA ASN A 248 -26.25 -14.53 -5.78
C ASN A 248 -25.66 -13.27 -5.14
N VAL A 249 -26.21 -12.82 -4.01
CA VAL A 249 -25.72 -11.67 -3.23
C VAL A 249 -24.36 -11.97 -2.61
N ILE A 250 -24.20 -13.18 -2.05
CA ILE A 250 -22.94 -13.65 -1.48
C ILE A 250 -21.84 -13.72 -2.56
N LEU A 251 -22.18 -14.18 -3.76
CA LEU A 251 -21.22 -14.33 -4.86
C LEU A 251 -20.93 -13.02 -5.62
N PHE A 252 -21.73 -11.98 -5.39
CA PHE A 252 -21.65 -10.73 -6.14
C PHE A 252 -20.27 -10.05 -6.07
N PRO A 253 -19.60 -9.92 -4.89
CA PRO A 253 -18.25 -9.38 -4.82
C PRO A 253 -17.25 -10.19 -5.66
N LEU A 254 -17.34 -11.52 -5.66
CA LEU A 254 -16.43 -12.37 -6.46
C LEU A 254 -16.60 -12.13 -7.96
N ALA A 255 -17.83 -11.95 -8.42
CA ALA A 255 -18.12 -11.64 -9.82
C ALA A 255 -17.62 -10.25 -10.24
N LEU A 256 -17.79 -9.23 -9.39
CA LEU A 256 -17.19 -7.92 -9.60
C LEU A 256 -15.66 -8.04 -9.65
N GLY A 257 -15.06 -8.82 -8.74
CA GLY A 257 -13.63 -9.09 -8.70
C GLY A 257 -13.12 -9.71 -10.01
N ALA A 258 -13.83 -10.71 -10.55
CA ALA A 258 -13.48 -11.38 -11.80
C ALA A 258 -13.41 -10.42 -13.00
N VAL A 259 -14.39 -9.53 -13.14
CA VAL A 259 -14.37 -8.46 -14.17
C VAL A 259 -13.19 -7.52 -13.95
N SER A 260 -12.97 -7.14 -12.69
CA SER A 260 -12.02 -6.10 -12.30
C SER A 260 -10.56 -6.52 -12.51
N VAL A 261 -10.22 -7.78 -12.26
CA VAL A 261 -8.86 -8.28 -12.50
C VAL A 261 -8.54 -8.30 -14.00
N ILE A 262 -9.52 -8.65 -14.86
CA ILE A 262 -9.35 -8.57 -16.31
C ILE A 262 -9.20 -7.11 -16.75
N ALA A 263 -10.05 -6.22 -16.25
CA ALA A 263 -9.94 -4.78 -16.51
C ALA A 263 -8.58 -4.21 -16.07
N SER A 264 -8.04 -4.69 -14.94
CA SER A 264 -6.70 -4.31 -14.45
C SER A 264 -5.58 -4.78 -15.37
N ILE A 265 -5.64 -6.03 -15.86
CA ILE A 265 -4.66 -6.54 -16.84
C ILE A 265 -4.66 -5.65 -18.09
N ILE A 266 -5.83 -5.36 -18.65
CA ILE A 266 -5.94 -4.51 -19.84
C ILE A 266 -5.44 -3.09 -19.54
N GLY A 267 -5.81 -2.52 -18.39
CA GLY A 267 -5.37 -1.19 -17.95
C GLY A 267 -3.85 -1.04 -17.91
N THR A 268 -3.12 -2.09 -17.49
CA THR A 268 -1.65 -2.06 -17.47
C THR A 268 -1.03 -1.82 -18.84
N TRP A 269 -1.69 -2.22 -19.94
CA TRP A 269 -1.17 -2.04 -21.30
C TRP A 269 -1.19 -0.58 -21.78
N PHE A 270 -2.01 0.26 -21.15
CA PHE A 270 -2.21 1.67 -21.49
C PHE A 270 -1.33 2.63 -20.69
N VAL A 271 -0.55 2.13 -19.72
CA VAL A 271 0.47 2.92 -19.02
C VAL A 271 1.69 3.08 -19.92
N ARG A 272 1.66 4.14 -20.73
CA ARG A 272 2.74 4.53 -21.65
C ARG A 272 2.88 6.04 -21.63
N LEU A 273 4.11 6.54 -21.68
CA LEU A 273 4.33 7.97 -21.90
C LEU A 273 3.74 8.36 -23.25
N SER A 274 2.93 9.41 -23.26
CA SER A 274 2.56 10.08 -24.50
C SER A 274 3.84 10.71 -25.10
N PRO A 275 3.96 10.75 -26.45
CA PRO A 275 5.00 11.55 -27.08
C PRO A 275 4.94 12.97 -26.51
N ALA A 276 6.10 13.54 -26.16
CA ALA A 276 6.14 14.93 -25.74
C ALA A 276 5.52 15.77 -26.86
N LYS A 277 4.47 16.55 -26.55
CA LYS A 277 4.05 17.62 -27.45
C LYS A 277 5.26 18.55 -27.54
N GLN A 278 5.85 18.68 -28.73
CA GLN A 278 6.83 19.72 -28.95
C GLN A 278 6.16 21.05 -28.58
N PRO A 279 6.76 21.89 -27.73
CA PRO A 279 6.30 23.25 -27.57
C PRO A 279 6.24 23.87 -28.97
N SER A 280 5.11 24.48 -29.34
CA SER A 280 5.01 25.23 -30.57
C SER A 280 6.16 26.27 -30.61
N ALA A 281 6.88 26.31 -31.73
CA ALA A 281 8.09 27.12 -31.96
C ALA A 281 7.91 28.63 -31.71
N VAL A 282 6.68 29.10 -31.48
CA VAL A 282 6.31 30.49 -31.22
C VAL A 282 6.74 30.99 -29.83
N SER A 283 7.21 30.13 -28.93
CA SER A 283 7.46 30.49 -27.52
C SER A 283 8.91 30.84 -27.15
N TYR A 284 9.92 30.59 -28.01
CA TYR A 284 11.32 30.78 -27.63
C TYR A 284 11.76 32.25 -27.56
N GLN A 285 11.43 33.06 -28.57
CA GLN A 285 11.92 34.46 -28.63
C GLN A 285 11.16 35.41 -27.68
N GLN A 286 9.90 35.14 -27.35
CA GLN A 286 9.11 36.01 -26.45
C GLN A 286 9.40 35.76 -24.96
N LEU A 287 9.77 34.54 -24.56
CA LEU A 287 9.99 34.20 -23.14
C LEU A 287 11.35 34.67 -22.61
N GLU A 288 12.35 34.83 -23.48
CA GLU A 288 13.68 35.32 -23.12
C GLU A 288 13.69 36.84 -22.87
N ALA A 289 12.85 37.58 -23.60
CA ALA A 289 12.65 39.02 -23.41
C ALA A 289 11.98 39.39 -22.07
N GLU A 290 11.24 38.46 -21.44
CA GLU A 290 10.55 38.67 -20.16
C GLU A 290 11.35 38.18 -18.93
N GLY A 291 12.58 37.67 -19.09
CA GLY A 291 13.39 37.15 -17.97
C GLY A 291 12.80 35.91 -17.28
N ARG A 292 11.80 35.25 -17.90
CA ARG A 292 11.13 34.07 -17.32
C ARG A 292 11.83 32.80 -17.78
N LYS A 293 12.57 32.16 -16.87
CA LYS A 293 13.17 30.83 -17.12
C LYS A 293 12.06 29.83 -17.50
N LEU A 294 12.13 29.31 -18.73
CA LEU A 294 11.32 28.20 -19.24
C LEU A 294 11.42 27.01 -18.27
N LYS A 295 10.29 26.63 -17.66
CA LYS A 295 10.17 25.32 -17.00
C LYS A 295 10.15 24.28 -18.12
N ALA A 296 11.24 23.52 -18.28
CA ALA A 296 11.18 22.25 -19.00
C ALA A 296 9.99 21.46 -18.43
N GLU A 297 8.95 21.23 -19.25
CA GLU A 297 7.79 20.45 -18.84
C GLU A 297 8.30 19.07 -18.44
N SER A 298 8.24 18.77 -17.15
CA SER A 298 8.58 17.44 -16.66
C SER A 298 7.66 16.43 -17.37
N PRO A 299 8.20 15.37 -18.00
CA PRO A 299 7.38 14.37 -18.69
C PRO A 299 6.25 13.89 -17.77
N ASN A 300 5.03 13.79 -18.29
CA ASN A 300 3.85 13.54 -17.49
C ASN A 300 3.71 12.05 -17.09
N ILE A 301 4.63 11.58 -16.26
CA ILE A 301 4.70 10.19 -15.76
C ILE A 301 3.41 9.86 -14.98
N MET A 302 2.95 10.74 -14.09
CA MET A 302 1.66 10.56 -13.38
C MET A 302 0.47 10.47 -14.34
N GLY A 303 0.45 11.28 -15.40
CA GLY A 303 -0.60 11.19 -16.43
C GLY A 303 -0.63 9.84 -17.14
N ALA A 304 0.53 9.21 -17.39
CA ALA A 304 0.59 7.86 -17.94
C ALA A 304 0.02 6.80 -16.98
N MET A 305 0.30 6.93 -15.68
CA MET A 305 -0.25 6.06 -14.63
C MET A 305 -1.78 6.17 -14.54
N TYR A 306 -2.30 7.40 -14.53
CA TYR A 306 -3.75 7.62 -14.51
C TYR A 306 -4.44 7.16 -15.79
N LYS A 307 -3.79 7.24 -16.95
CA LYS A 307 -4.39 6.70 -18.17
C LYS A 307 -4.69 5.21 -18.04
N GLY A 308 -3.76 4.42 -17.49
CA GLY A 308 -4.00 3.00 -17.21
C GLY A 308 -5.11 2.78 -16.19
N LEU A 309 -5.12 3.57 -15.12
CA LEU A 309 -6.16 3.52 -14.09
C LEU A 309 -7.55 3.85 -14.64
N ILE A 310 -7.68 4.90 -15.46
CA ILE A 310 -8.94 5.33 -16.08
C ILE A 310 -9.47 4.24 -17.01
N VAL A 311 -8.59 3.63 -17.83
CA VAL A 311 -9.00 2.51 -18.70
C VAL A 311 -9.51 1.34 -17.87
N ALA A 312 -8.80 0.95 -16.80
CA ALA A 312 -9.26 -0.11 -15.91
C ALA A 312 -10.61 0.25 -15.25
N ALA A 313 -10.79 1.49 -14.79
CA ALA A 313 -12.02 1.96 -14.18
C ALA A 313 -13.22 1.96 -15.14
N VAL A 314 -13.03 2.43 -16.37
CA VAL A 314 -14.09 2.45 -17.39
C VAL A 314 -14.47 1.03 -17.80
N LEU A 315 -13.50 0.13 -17.98
CA LEU A 315 -13.77 -1.27 -18.31
C LEU A 315 -14.46 -2.01 -17.15
N ALA A 316 -14.04 -1.76 -15.91
CA ALA A 316 -14.70 -2.30 -14.72
C ALA A 316 -16.16 -1.80 -14.63
N ALA A 317 -16.39 -0.49 -14.76
CA ALA A 317 -17.73 0.10 -14.79
C ALA A 317 -18.61 -0.52 -15.89
N ALA A 318 -18.08 -0.66 -17.10
CA ALA A 318 -18.79 -1.27 -18.22
C ALA A 318 -19.16 -2.74 -17.95
N GLY A 319 -18.30 -3.49 -17.26
CA GLY A 319 -18.57 -4.88 -16.88
C GLY A 319 -19.47 -5.04 -15.64
N PHE A 320 -19.53 -4.05 -14.75
CA PHE A 320 -20.36 -4.13 -13.54
C PHE A 320 -21.86 -4.11 -13.85
N TYR A 321 -22.31 -3.34 -14.84
CA TYR A 321 -23.73 -3.30 -15.22
C TYR A 321 -24.28 -4.67 -15.66
N PRO A 322 -23.71 -5.37 -16.66
CA PRO A 322 -24.20 -6.68 -17.07
C PRO A 322 -24.09 -7.73 -15.97
N VAL A 323 -23.04 -7.70 -15.15
CA VAL A 323 -22.90 -8.62 -14.00
C VAL A 323 -23.99 -8.38 -12.95
N THR A 324 -24.29 -7.12 -12.64
CA THR A 324 -25.37 -6.75 -11.70
C THR A 324 -26.72 -7.22 -12.22
N LYS A 325 -27.01 -6.97 -13.50
CA LYS A 325 -28.25 -7.42 -14.14
C LYS A 325 -28.37 -8.95 -14.15
N TRP A 326 -27.27 -9.66 -14.42
CA TRP A 326 -27.27 -11.11 -14.50
C TRP A 326 -27.47 -11.79 -13.14
N LEU A 327 -26.82 -11.31 -12.08
CA LEU A 327 -26.87 -11.93 -10.75
C LEU A 327 -28.07 -11.49 -9.91
N LEU A 328 -28.41 -10.20 -9.96
CA LEU A 328 -29.41 -9.61 -9.06
C LEU A 328 -30.71 -9.24 -9.77
N GLY A 329 -30.73 -9.24 -11.11
CA GLY A 329 -31.90 -8.80 -11.88
C GLY A 329 -33.11 -9.74 -11.86
N SER A 330 -32.95 -10.98 -11.41
CA SER A 330 -34.05 -11.92 -11.21
C SER A 330 -34.75 -11.78 -9.85
N SER A 331 -34.18 -10.99 -8.93
CA SER A 331 -34.70 -10.79 -7.59
C SER A 331 -35.53 -9.50 -7.52
N THR A 332 -36.80 -9.60 -7.14
CA THR A 332 -37.73 -8.46 -7.01
C THR A 332 -37.31 -7.42 -5.97
N ASN A 333 -36.40 -7.78 -5.07
CA ASN A 333 -35.93 -6.93 -3.97
C ASN A 333 -34.77 -5.99 -4.36
N PHE A 334 -34.18 -6.13 -5.56
CA PHE A 334 -33.04 -5.31 -5.98
C PHE A 334 -33.38 -4.42 -7.16
N ASP A 335 -33.18 -3.12 -6.98
CA ASP A 335 -33.12 -2.18 -8.09
C ASP A 335 -31.71 -2.20 -8.68
N ILE A 336 -31.60 -2.79 -9.88
CA ILE A 336 -30.33 -2.97 -10.62
C ILE A 336 -29.62 -1.63 -10.80
N ASN A 337 -30.36 -0.55 -11.08
CA ASN A 337 -29.77 0.76 -11.31
C ASN A 337 -29.18 1.31 -10.02
N LYS A 338 -29.85 1.14 -8.88
CA LYS A 338 -29.34 1.58 -7.57
C LYS A 338 -28.08 0.82 -7.16
N ILE A 339 -28.04 -0.50 -7.34
CA ILE A 339 -26.84 -1.31 -7.02
C ILE A 339 -25.68 -0.98 -7.96
N PHE A 340 -25.96 -0.80 -9.25
CA PHE A 340 -24.95 -0.36 -10.21
C PHE A 340 -24.40 1.03 -9.84
N SER A 341 -25.28 1.98 -9.49
CA SER A 341 -24.86 3.29 -9.01
C SER A 341 -23.97 3.20 -7.75
N CYS A 342 -24.23 2.27 -6.83
CA CYS A 342 -23.34 2.01 -5.69
C CYS A 342 -21.94 1.56 -6.14
N SER A 343 -21.86 0.72 -7.17
CA SER A 343 -20.57 0.31 -7.76
C SER A 343 -19.84 1.51 -8.36
N ILE A 344 -20.54 2.38 -9.09
CA ILE A 344 -19.96 3.60 -9.65
C ILE A 344 -19.47 4.56 -8.56
N ILE A 345 -20.20 4.69 -7.45
CA ILE A 345 -19.78 5.50 -6.30
C ILE A 345 -18.43 5.02 -5.77
N GLY A 346 -18.20 3.70 -5.66
CA GLY A 346 -16.90 3.16 -5.27
C GLY A 346 -15.75 3.60 -6.19
N LEU A 347 -15.97 3.59 -7.52
CA LEU A 347 -14.98 4.05 -8.49
C LEU A 347 -14.74 5.56 -8.43
N VAL A 348 -15.80 6.35 -8.21
CA VAL A 348 -15.72 7.80 -8.06
C VAL A 348 -14.98 8.17 -6.77
N VAL A 349 -15.24 7.46 -5.67
CA VAL A 349 -14.50 7.60 -4.42
C VAL A 349 -13.02 7.31 -4.67
N THR A 350 -12.66 6.22 -5.35
CA THR A 350 -11.26 5.97 -5.73
C THR A 350 -10.66 7.15 -6.50
N ALA A 351 -11.31 7.61 -7.57
CA ALA A 351 -10.80 8.72 -8.37
C ALA A 351 -10.58 10.00 -7.53
N ALA A 352 -11.56 10.37 -6.70
CA ALA A 352 -11.46 11.52 -5.81
C ALA A 352 -10.31 11.37 -4.80
N MET A 353 -10.16 10.19 -4.20
CA MET A 353 -9.08 9.89 -3.25
C MET A 353 -7.70 10.05 -3.90
N MET A 354 -7.54 9.57 -5.14
CA MET A 354 -6.27 9.67 -5.88
C MET A 354 -5.93 11.14 -6.18
N LEU A 355 -6.88 11.89 -6.74
CA LEU A 355 -6.69 13.30 -7.11
C LEU A 355 -6.42 14.20 -5.90
N ILE A 356 -7.17 14.03 -4.81
CA ILE A 356 -6.96 14.82 -3.59
C ILE A 356 -5.60 14.50 -2.99
N THR A 357 -5.23 13.22 -2.93
CA THR A 357 -3.96 12.83 -2.31
C THR A 357 -2.77 13.32 -3.15
N GLU A 358 -2.86 13.29 -4.48
CA GLU A 358 -1.84 13.89 -5.35
C GLU A 358 -1.71 15.40 -5.12
N TYR A 359 -2.83 16.14 -4.99
CA TYR A 359 -2.80 17.58 -4.74
C TYR A 359 -1.99 17.96 -3.49
N TYR A 360 -2.10 17.16 -2.43
CA TYR A 360 -1.39 17.39 -1.16
C TYR A 360 0.06 16.87 -1.16
N THR A 361 0.44 16.01 -2.10
CA THR A 361 1.72 15.27 -2.04
C THR A 361 2.65 15.54 -3.21
N SER A 362 2.13 15.95 -4.37
CA SER A 362 2.94 16.24 -5.56
C SER A 362 3.60 17.62 -5.47
N THR A 363 4.86 17.67 -5.90
CA THR A 363 5.69 18.90 -5.97
C THR A 363 5.15 19.95 -6.96
N ARG A 364 4.16 19.57 -7.78
CA ARG A 364 3.52 20.46 -8.75
C ARG A 364 2.57 21.47 -8.10
N TYR A 365 1.99 21.14 -6.94
CA TYR A 365 0.91 21.91 -6.33
C TYR A 365 1.37 22.85 -5.22
N SER A 366 0.51 23.80 -4.86
CA SER A 366 0.80 24.81 -3.82
C SER A 366 1.11 24.22 -2.43
N PRO A 367 0.42 23.17 -1.95
CA PRO A 367 0.70 22.58 -0.64
C PRO A 367 2.17 22.24 -0.39
N VAL A 368 2.78 21.47 -1.29
CA VAL A 368 4.18 21.03 -1.16
C VAL A 368 5.16 22.19 -1.37
N LYS A 369 4.85 23.12 -2.28
CA LYS A 369 5.66 24.33 -2.50
C LYS A 369 5.73 25.23 -1.27
N LYS A 370 4.62 25.38 -0.53
CA LYS A 370 4.59 26.16 0.71
C LYS A 370 5.50 25.56 1.78
N ILE A 371 5.57 24.24 1.85
CA ILE A 371 6.49 23.58 2.77
C ILE A 371 7.94 23.75 2.32
N ALA A 372 8.22 23.63 1.02
CA ALA A 372 9.55 23.91 0.49
C ALA A 372 10.00 25.36 0.78
N GLN A 373 9.09 26.33 0.64
CA GLN A 373 9.34 27.74 1.01
C GLN A 373 9.59 27.90 2.51
N ALA A 374 8.87 27.16 3.37
CA ALA A 374 9.11 27.19 4.81
C ALA A 374 10.54 26.75 5.18
N SER A 375 11.19 25.93 4.34
CA SER A 375 12.59 25.52 4.57
C SER A 375 13.59 26.69 4.48
N GLU A 376 13.25 27.82 3.86
CA GLU A 376 14.09 29.03 3.82
C GLU A 376 14.25 29.68 5.20
N THR A 377 13.32 29.40 6.13
CA THR A 377 13.32 29.96 7.50
C THR A 377 13.79 28.96 8.56
N GLY A 378 14.26 27.77 8.14
CA GLY A 378 14.86 26.75 9.01
C GLY A 378 14.01 25.49 9.21
N HIS A 379 14.55 24.54 9.99
CA HIS A 379 13.94 23.22 10.19
C HIS A 379 12.62 23.28 11.00
N GLY A 380 12.54 24.17 11.99
CA GLY A 380 11.35 24.27 12.86
C GLY A 380 10.10 24.74 12.10
N THR A 381 10.22 25.80 11.31
CA THR A 381 9.13 26.33 10.46
C THR A 381 8.72 25.33 9.40
N ASN A 382 9.68 24.61 8.82
CA ASN A 382 9.41 23.49 7.91
C ASN A 382 8.52 22.45 8.61
N ILE A 383 8.94 21.89 9.76
CA ILE A 383 8.18 20.88 10.52
C ILE A 383 6.76 21.38 10.84
N ILE A 384 6.61 22.61 11.32
CA ILE A 384 5.31 23.22 11.62
C ILE A 384 4.42 23.26 10.37
N ALA A 385 4.95 23.74 9.24
CA ALA A 385 4.20 23.92 8.00
C ALA A 385 3.58 22.62 7.49
N GLY A 386 4.34 21.52 7.48
CA GLY A 386 3.78 20.25 7.03
C GLY A 386 3.06 19.45 8.10
N LEU A 387 3.31 19.64 9.41
CA LEU A 387 2.38 19.12 10.43
C LEU A 387 0.98 19.74 10.23
N ALA A 388 0.93 21.06 10.05
CA ALA A 388 -0.31 21.76 9.73
C ALA A 388 -0.92 21.27 8.40
N LEU A 389 -0.11 21.03 7.36
CA LEU A 389 -0.62 20.48 6.11
C LEU A 389 -1.19 19.08 6.28
N SER A 390 -0.53 18.25 7.08
CA SER A 390 -0.95 16.88 7.32
C SER A 390 -2.30 16.79 8.02
N MET A 391 -2.58 17.70 8.97
CA MET A 391 -3.89 17.85 9.59
C MET A 391 -4.94 18.28 8.57
N ARG A 392 -4.62 19.29 7.74
CA ARG A 392 -5.55 19.79 6.71
C ARG A 392 -5.87 18.77 5.62
N SER A 393 -4.93 17.90 5.25
CA SER A 393 -5.11 16.93 4.16
C SER A 393 -6.12 15.82 4.48
N THR A 394 -6.51 15.67 5.76
CA THR A 394 -7.53 14.71 6.19
C THR A 394 -8.95 15.12 5.83
N MET A 395 -9.23 16.42 5.74
CA MET A 395 -10.59 16.96 5.63
C MET A 395 -11.34 16.48 4.39
N LEU A 396 -10.83 16.82 3.20
CA LEU A 396 -11.52 16.51 1.94
C LEU A 396 -11.79 15.01 1.76
N PRO A 397 -10.85 14.10 2.07
CA PRO A 397 -11.10 12.71 1.73
C PRO A 397 -11.93 11.99 2.79
N VAL A 398 -11.98 12.48 4.04
CA VAL A 398 -13.04 12.07 4.99
C VAL A 398 -14.42 12.49 4.49
N LEU A 399 -14.56 13.70 3.95
CA LEU A 399 -15.82 14.14 3.33
C LEU A 399 -16.21 13.25 2.14
N VAL A 400 -15.25 12.87 1.29
CA VAL A 400 -15.49 11.94 0.17
C VAL A 400 -16.00 10.57 0.67
N ILE A 401 -15.37 10.01 1.71
CA ILE A 401 -15.80 8.73 2.31
C ILE A 401 -17.22 8.88 2.89
N ALA A 402 -17.48 9.94 3.65
CA ALA A 402 -18.77 10.17 4.29
C ALA A 402 -19.89 10.36 3.26
N ILE A 403 -19.68 11.22 2.26
CA ILE A 403 -20.65 11.48 1.19
C ILE A 403 -20.87 10.20 0.37
N GLY A 404 -19.81 9.51 -0.03
CA GLY A 404 -19.90 8.26 -0.77
C GLY A 404 -20.68 7.19 -0.01
N SER A 405 -20.41 7.04 1.29
CA SER A 405 -21.11 6.11 2.18
C SER A 405 -22.59 6.45 2.30
N LEU A 406 -22.94 7.72 2.52
CA LEU A 406 -24.33 8.16 2.68
C LEU A 406 -25.14 8.00 1.39
N ILE A 407 -24.55 8.31 0.23
CA ILE A 407 -25.24 8.12 -1.05
C ILE A 407 -25.44 6.61 -1.31
N ALA A 408 -24.41 5.79 -1.12
CA ALA A 408 -24.52 4.34 -1.28
C ALA A 408 -25.56 3.72 -0.32
N PHE A 409 -25.58 4.19 0.92
CA PHE A 409 -26.55 3.78 1.93
C PHE A 409 -27.99 4.17 1.55
N LYS A 410 -28.22 5.38 1.05
CA LYS A 410 -29.55 5.81 0.60
C LYS A 410 -30.06 5.01 -0.61
N LEU A 411 -29.16 4.52 -1.45
CA LEU A 411 -29.51 3.75 -2.65
C LEU A 411 -29.84 2.29 -2.34
N ALA A 412 -29.04 1.62 -1.49
CA ALA A 412 -29.18 0.18 -1.25
C ALA A 412 -28.79 -0.27 0.18
N GLY A 413 -28.91 0.62 1.16
CA GLY A 413 -28.62 0.33 2.57
C GLY A 413 -27.17 -0.06 2.81
N LEU A 414 -26.94 -0.86 3.86
CA LEU A 414 -25.61 -1.36 4.21
C LEU A 414 -24.98 -2.20 3.09
N PHE A 415 -25.79 -2.93 2.32
CA PHE A 415 -25.31 -3.67 1.17
C PHE A 415 -24.80 -2.75 0.05
N GLY A 416 -25.45 -1.61 -0.19
CA GLY A 416 -24.95 -0.56 -1.09
C GLY A 416 -23.58 -0.05 -0.68
N VAL A 417 -23.36 0.19 0.63
CA VAL A 417 -22.05 0.58 1.17
C VAL A 417 -21.00 -0.52 0.94
N ALA A 418 -21.37 -1.79 1.14
CA ALA A 418 -20.48 -2.93 0.88
C ALA A 418 -20.10 -3.06 -0.60
N VAL A 419 -21.06 -2.86 -1.51
CA VAL A 419 -20.81 -2.83 -2.95
C VAL A 419 -19.90 -1.67 -3.33
N ALA A 420 -20.11 -0.47 -2.78
CA ALA A 420 -19.24 0.68 -3.01
C ALA A 420 -17.81 0.43 -2.48
N ALA A 421 -17.68 -0.14 -1.28
CA ALA A 421 -16.40 -0.51 -0.67
C ALA A 421 -15.63 -1.52 -1.52
N PHE A 422 -16.30 -2.59 -1.97
CA PHE A 422 -15.66 -3.60 -2.81
C PHE A 422 -15.35 -3.09 -4.23
N SER A 423 -16.25 -2.29 -4.80
CA SER A 423 -16.02 -1.64 -6.10
C SER A 423 -14.82 -0.70 -6.06
N MET A 424 -14.58 -0.01 -4.94
CA MET A 424 -13.35 0.77 -4.74
C MET A 424 -12.10 -0.12 -4.93
N LEU A 425 -12.16 -1.37 -4.46
CA LEU A 425 -11.09 -2.37 -4.53
C LEU A 425 -10.94 -3.08 -5.87
N SER A 426 -11.85 -2.86 -6.80
CA SER A 426 -11.73 -3.35 -8.18
C SER A 426 -10.44 -2.89 -8.88
N LEU A 427 -9.95 -1.70 -8.54
CA LEU A 427 -8.77 -1.10 -9.16
C LEU A 427 -7.45 -1.43 -8.45
N THR A 428 -7.50 -2.29 -7.41
CA THR A 428 -6.33 -2.65 -6.58
C THR A 428 -5.17 -3.13 -7.45
N GLY A 429 -5.41 -3.93 -8.49
CA GLY A 429 -4.35 -4.48 -9.34
C GLY A 429 -3.49 -3.39 -9.99
N VAL A 430 -4.11 -2.34 -10.52
CA VAL A 430 -3.41 -1.21 -11.14
C VAL A 430 -2.85 -0.26 -10.07
N ILE A 431 -3.57 -0.03 -8.97
CA ILE A 431 -3.12 0.88 -7.90
C ILE A 431 -1.86 0.34 -7.21
N VAL A 432 -1.82 -0.96 -6.89
CA VAL A 432 -0.62 -1.61 -6.36
C VAL A 432 0.51 -1.57 -7.38
N ALA A 433 0.22 -1.71 -8.68
CA ALA A 433 1.24 -1.61 -9.72
C ALA A 433 1.91 -0.23 -9.76
N ILE A 434 1.10 0.82 -9.62
CA ILE A 434 1.55 2.22 -9.55
C ILE A 434 2.34 2.49 -8.26
N ASP A 435 2.00 1.83 -7.15
CA ASP A 435 2.73 1.92 -5.87
C ASP A 435 4.08 1.20 -5.93
N ALA A 436 4.07 -0.09 -6.29
CA ALA A 436 5.26 -0.93 -6.34
C ALA A 436 6.28 -0.47 -7.40
N PHE A 437 5.85 0.33 -8.38
CA PHE A 437 6.75 1.07 -9.26
C PHE A 437 7.72 1.99 -8.48
N GLY A 438 7.25 2.65 -7.41
CA GLY A 438 8.03 3.61 -6.63
C GLY A 438 9.31 3.02 -6.04
N PRO A 439 9.23 1.99 -5.16
CA PRO A 439 10.42 1.34 -4.59
C PRO A 439 11.38 0.77 -5.64
N ILE A 440 10.87 0.27 -6.76
CA ILE A 440 11.70 -0.22 -7.87
C ILE A 440 12.54 0.92 -8.45
N THR A 441 11.95 2.10 -8.58
CA THR A 441 12.65 3.29 -9.11
C THR A 441 13.59 3.95 -8.11
N ASP A 442 13.24 3.88 -6.82
CA ASP A 442 14.06 4.32 -5.68
C ASP A 442 15.39 3.55 -5.66
N ASN A 443 15.29 2.22 -5.61
CA ASN A 443 16.45 1.33 -5.70
C ASN A 443 17.20 1.43 -7.03
N ALA A 444 16.52 1.70 -8.15
CA ALA A 444 17.22 1.92 -9.41
C ALA A 444 18.10 3.17 -9.35
N GLY A 445 17.65 4.22 -8.67
CA GLY A 445 18.46 5.40 -8.36
C GLY A 445 19.64 5.05 -7.47
N GLY A 446 19.40 4.33 -6.37
CA GLY A 446 20.45 3.90 -5.45
C GLY A 446 21.52 3.04 -6.13
N ILE A 447 21.11 2.08 -6.97
CA ILE A 447 22.05 1.27 -7.78
C ILE A 447 22.82 2.16 -8.77
N ALA A 448 22.18 3.13 -9.40
CA ALA A 448 22.85 4.02 -10.35
C ALA A 448 23.95 4.86 -9.66
N GLU A 449 23.68 5.38 -8.46
CA GLU A 449 24.66 6.13 -7.68
C GLU A 449 25.80 5.24 -7.19
N MET A 450 25.47 4.11 -6.56
CA MET A 450 26.47 3.15 -6.04
C MET A 450 27.36 2.53 -7.12
N ALA A 451 26.86 2.42 -8.36
CA ALA A 451 27.62 1.94 -9.50
C ALA A 451 28.38 3.04 -10.24
N GLY A 452 28.26 4.31 -9.84
CA GLY A 452 28.92 5.44 -10.49
C GLY A 452 28.45 5.66 -11.93
N LEU A 453 27.16 5.41 -12.22
CA LEU A 453 26.60 5.65 -13.55
C LEU A 453 26.55 7.15 -13.88
N PRO A 454 26.51 7.53 -15.17
CA PRO A 454 26.54 8.93 -15.54
C PRO A 454 25.30 9.70 -15.03
N GLU A 455 25.47 11.01 -14.79
CA GLU A 455 24.44 11.86 -14.16
C GLU A 455 23.10 11.89 -14.92
N ASN A 456 23.11 11.65 -16.24
CA ASN A 456 21.88 11.57 -17.02
C ASN A 456 21.00 10.36 -16.61
N VAL A 457 21.60 9.25 -16.16
CA VAL A 457 20.90 8.08 -15.63
C VAL A 457 20.24 8.43 -14.31
N ARG A 458 20.97 9.09 -13.40
CA ARG A 458 20.42 9.55 -12.10
C ARG A 458 19.28 10.55 -12.30
N LYS A 459 19.37 11.45 -13.28
CA LYS A 459 18.26 12.37 -13.64
C LYS A 459 17.00 11.63 -14.07
N VAL A 460 17.14 10.52 -14.81
CA VAL A 460 16.01 9.67 -15.21
C VAL A 460 15.40 8.97 -14.00
N THR A 461 16.21 8.34 -13.16
CA THR A 461 15.72 7.62 -11.96
C THR A 461 15.10 8.57 -10.94
N ASP A 462 15.71 9.74 -10.70
CA ASP A 462 15.19 10.76 -9.78
C ASP A 462 13.82 11.29 -10.25
N ALA A 463 13.61 11.45 -11.56
CA ALA A 463 12.34 11.87 -12.12
C ALA A 463 11.24 10.80 -11.93
N LEU A 464 11.60 9.52 -12.08
CA LEU A 464 10.69 8.39 -11.84
C LEU A 464 10.32 8.28 -10.37
N ASP A 465 11.30 8.39 -9.48
CA ASP A 465 11.12 8.19 -8.05
C ASP A 465 10.43 9.39 -7.36
N ALA A 466 10.61 10.60 -7.88
CA ALA A 466 9.76 11.74 -7.45
C ALA A 466 8.27 11.44 -7.67
N VAL A 467 7.94 10.74 -8.76
CA VAL A 467 6.59 10.25 -9.01
C VAL A 467 6.26 9.05 -8.13
N GLY A 468 7.20 8.13 -7.93
CA GLY A 468 7.09 7.02 -6.97
C GLY A 468 6.67 7.45 -5.56
N ASN A 469 7.20 8.56 -5.05
CA ASN A 469 6.81 9.10 -3.75
C ASN A 469 5.36 9.59 -3.71
N THR A 470 4.89 10.18 -4.81
CA THR A 470 3.48 10.60 -4.96
C THR A 470 2.58 9.37 -5.04
N THR A 471 2.96 8.34 -5.80
CA THR A 471 2.17 7.12 -5.94
C THR A 471 2.07 6.32 -4.65
N LYS A 472 3.18 6.19 -3.89
CA LYS A 472 3.19 5.61 -2.54
C LYS A 472 2.17 6.30 -1.63
N ALA A 473 2.06 7.63 -1.69
CA ALA A 473 1.12 8.38 -0.86
C ALA A 473 -0.34 8.20 -1.32
N VAL A 474 -0.55 8.25 -2.63
CA VAL A 474 -1.85 8.05 -3.28
C VAL A 474 -2.42 6.66 -2.93
N THR A 475 -1.63 5.60 -3.00
CA THR A 475 -2.05 4.25 -2.63
C THR A 475 -2.32 4.09 -1.14
N LYS A 476 -1.57 4.76 -0.27
CA LYS A 476 -1.90 4.82 1.17
C LYS A 476 -3.24 5.52 1.41
N GLY A 477 -3.49 6.64 0.72
CA GLY A 477 -4.78 7.32 0.77
C GLY A 477 -5.93 6.42 0.35
N TYR A 478 -5.73 5.66 -0.73
CA TYR A 478 -6.65 4.63 -1.19
C TYR A 478 -6.91 3.54 -0.13
N ALA A 479 -5.85 2.94 0.44
CA ALA A 479 -5.97 1.91 1.48
C ALA A 479 -6.69 2.41 2.74
N ILE A 480 -6.50 3.67 3.13
CA ILE A 480 -7.19 4.28 4.27
C ILE A 480 -8.69 4.44 3.98
N ALA A 481 -9.05 4.90 2.78
CA ALA A 481 -10.45 5.08 2.42
C ALA A 481 -11.20 3.76 2.25
N SER A 482 -10.56 2.75 1.64
CA SER A 482 -11.14 1.42 1.57
C SER A 482 -11.29 0.80 2.96
N ALA A 483 -10.29 0.94 3.83
CA ALA A 483 -10.39 0.48 5.22
C ALA A 483 -11.52 1.19 5.97
N GLY A 484 -11.71 2.50 5.78
CA GLY A 484 -12.82 3.25 6.38
C GLY A 484 -14.19 2.72 5.95
N LEU A 485 -14.38 2.49 4.64
CA LEU A 485 -15.62 1.91 4.11
C LEU A 485 -15.83 0.46 4.56
N ALA A 486 -14.80 -0.36 4.47
CA ALA A 486 -14.85 -1.76 4.90
C ALA A 486 -15.14 -1.89 6.40
N ALA A 487 -14.61 -0.98 7.22
CA ALA A 487 -14.86 -1.00 8.64
C ALA A 487 -16.32 -0.63 8.99
N LEU A 488 -16.97 0.25 8.22
CA LEU A 488 -18.42 0.49 8.36
C LEU A 488 -19.23 -0.77 8.04
N VAL A 489 -18.81 -1.52 7.01
CA VAL A 489 -19.46 -2.79 6.59
C VAL A 489 -19.25 -3.88 7.64
N LEU A 490 -18.03 -4.00 8.18
CA LEU A 490 -17.70 -4.92 9.27
C LEU A 490 -18.44 -4.57 10.56
N PHE A 491 -18.56 -3.29 10.88
CA PHE A 491 -19.35 -2.85 12.02
C PHE A 491 -20.83 -3.22 11.84
N GLY A 492 -21.38 -3.02 10.63
CA GLY A 492 -22.72 -3.53 10.30
C GLY A 492 -22.83 -5.04 10.42
N SER A 493 -21.80 -5.79 10.03
CA SER A 493 -21.79 -7.26 10.19
C SER A 493 -21.76 -7.66 11.67
N TYR A 494 -20.96 -6.96 12.49
CA TYR A 494 -20.90 -7.17 13.94
C TYR A 494 -22.26 -6.95 14.61
N THR A 495 -22.99 -5.88 14.29
CA THR A 495 -24.31 -5.63 14.88
C THR A 495 -25.32 -6.71 14.45
N GLN A 496 -25.29 -7.13 13.19
CA GLN A 496 -26.18 -8.17 12.68
C GLN A 496 -25.87 -9.56 13.27
N GLU A 497 -24.60 -9.87 13.53
CA GLU A 497 -24.19 -11.13 14.17
C GLU A 497 -24.73 -11.24 15.60
N ILE A 498 -24.71 -10.13 16.35
CA ILE A 498 -25.26 -10.07 17.72
C ILE A 498 -26.78 -10.34 17.68
N ILE A 499 -27.48 -9.74 16.71
CA ILE A 499 -28.92 -9.95 16.48
C ILE A 499 -29.20 -11.41 16.12
N ALA A 500 -28.37 -12.03 15.27
CA ALA A 500 -28.50 -13.44 14.91
C ALA A 500 -28.36 -14.38 16.12
N HIS A 501 -27.59 -13.99 17.14
CA HIS A 501 -27.46 -14.68 18.42
C HIS A 501 -28.54 -14.31 19.45
N GLY A 502 -29.63 -13.67 19.01
CA GLY A 502 -30.78 -13.34 19.84
C GLY A 502 -30.56 -12.17 20.80
N LYS A 503 -29.49 -11.40 20.64
CA LYS A 503 -29.21 -10.20 21.43
C LYS A 503 -29.44 -8.96 20.56
N SER A 504 -30.16 -7.96 21.04
CA SER A 504 -30.24 -6.67 20.37
C SER A 504 -29.47 -5.65 21.20
N ILE A 505 -28.45 -5.04 20.62
CA ILE A 505 -27.67 -3.98 21.25
C ILE A 505 -27.83 -2.72 20.42
N ALA A 506 -28.44 -1.70 21.02
CA ALA A 506 -28.41 -0.36 20.50
C ALA A 506 -27.07 0.29 20.90
N PHE A 507 -26.39 0.92 19.95
CA PHE A 507 -25.14 1.65 20.20
C PHE A 507 -25.45 3.12 20.45
N ASP A 508 -26.25 3.39 21.49
CA ASP A 508 -26.65 4.74 21.85
C ASP A 508 -25.48 5.49 22.49
N LEU A 509 -25.23 6.73 22.06
CA LEU A 509 -24.19 7.57 22.65
C LEU A 509 -24.52 8.00 24.09
N SER A 510 -25.71 7.73 24.59
CA SER A 510 -26.08 7.89 26.00
C SER A 510 -25.64 6.72 26.87
N ASP A 511 -25.29 5.57 26.29
CA ASP A 511 -24.78 4.42 27.03
C ASP A 511 -23.30 4.65 27.43
N PRO A 512 -22.98 4.67 28.74
CA PRO A 512 -21.61 4.87 29.20
C PRO A 512 -20.65 3.80 28.68
N TYR A 513 -21.09 2.55 28.46
CA TYR A 513 -20.24 1.50 27.92
C TYR A 513 -19.81 1.81 26.48
N VAL A 514 -20.70 2.36 25.66
CA VAL A 514 -20.40 2.79 24.29
C VAL A 514 -19.40 3.95 24.31
N ILE A 515 -19.58 4.94 25.17
CA ILE A 515 -18.64 6.08 25.33
C ILE A 515 -17.26 5.59 25.78
N VAL A 516 -17.19 4.73 26.80
CA VAL A 516 -15.92 4.17 27.29
C VAL A 516 -15.23 3.39 26.18
N GLY A 517 -15.99 2.58 25.43
CA GLY A 517 -15.52 1.92 24.22
C GLY A 517 -14.91 2.91 23.23
N LEU A 518 -15.63 3.99 22.90
CA LEU A 518 -15.16 5.04 21.98
C LEU A 518 -13.84 5.67 22.42
N PHE A 519 -13.68 5.96 23.72
CA PHE A 519 -12.42 6.51 24.24
C PHE A 519 -11.27 5.52 24.16
N ILE A 520 -11.49 4.26 24.57
CA ILE A 520 -10.47 3.21 24.46
C ILE A 520 -10.07 3.05 22.99
N GLY A 521 -11.04 2.87 22.10
CA GLY A 521 -10.81 2.73 20.67
C GLY A 521 -10.12 3.93 20.05
N GLY A 522 -10.53 5.14 20.42
CA GLY A 522 -9.96 6.39 19.95
C GLY A 522 -8.50 6.60 20.35
N MET A 523 -8.11 6.07 21.51
CA MET A 523 -6.75 6.12 22.02
C MET A 523 -5.80 5.14 21.32
N LEU A 524 -6.31 4.01 20.81
CA LEU A 524 -5.46 2.94 20.26
C LEU A 524 -4.59 3.37 19.07
N PRO A 525 -5.09 4.10 18.05
CA PRO A 525 -4.23 4.58 16.97
C PRO A 525 -3.09 5.47 17.46
N TYR A 526 -3.35 6.36 18.43
CA TYR A 526 -2.32 7.24 19.01
C TYR A 526 -1.23 6.47 19.74
N ILE A 527 -1.61 5.51 20.60
CA ILE A 527 -0.64 4.66 21.31
C ILE A 527 0.16 3.82 20.31
N PHE A 528 -0.51 3.22 19.33
CA PHE A 528 0.16 2.44 18.28
C PHE A 528 1.18 3.29 17.50
N SER A 529 0.78 4.50 17.12
CA SER A 529 1.61 5.46 16.40
C SER A 529 2.81 5.91 17.26
N ALA A 530 2.60 6.22 18.53
CA ALA A 530 3.66 6.62 19.47
C ALA A 530 4.74 5.53 19.60
N ILE A 531 4.35 4.30 19.95
CA ILE A 531 5.29 3.19 20.12
C ILE A 531 6.04 2.91 18.82
N SER A 532 5.35 2.97 17.67
CA SER A 532 5.96 2.77 16.35
C SER A 532 6.98 3.87 16.01
N MET A 533 6.70 5.13 16.35
CA MET A 533 7.61 6.25 16.12
C MET A 533 8.85 6.15 17.02
N GLU A 534 8.67 5.82 18.30
CA GLU A 534 9.78 5.62 19.22
C GLU A 534 10.68 4.44 18.80
N ALA A 535 10.09 3.35 18.31
CA ALA A 535 10.83 2.20 17.77
C ALA A 535 11.74 2.61 16.60
N VAL A 536 11.21 3.39 15.65
CA VAL A 536 12.01 3.96 14.55
C VAL A 536 13.10 4.87 15.08
N GLY A 537 12.81 5.74 16.05
CA GLY A 537 13.79 6.66 16.65
C GLY A 537 14.96 5.94 17.31
N ARG A 538 14.67 4.90 18.12
CA ARG A 538 15.71 4.05 18.75
C ARG A 538 16.56 3.34 17.71
N ALA A 539 15.92 2.74 16.71
CA ALA A 539 16.62 2.00 15.65
C ALA A 539 17.48 2.94 14.77
N ALA A 540 16.94 4.10 14.37
CA ALA A 540 17.67 5.11 13.62
C ALA A 540 18.88 5.64 14.40
N GLY A 541 18.73 5.93 15.70
CA GLY A 541 19.83 6.36 16.56
C GLY A 541 20.98 5.35 16.64
N ALA A 542 20.66 4.05 16.65
CA ALA A 542 21.66 2.99 16.59
C ALA A 542 22.40 2.96 15.24
N VAL A 543 21.69 3.16 14.12
CA VAL A 543 22.30 3.26 12.79
C VAL A 543 23.20 4.48 12.67
N VAL A 544 22.76 5.66 13.13
CA VAL A 544 23.54 6.90 13.16
C VAL A 544 24.87 6.68 13.90
N THR A 545 24.80 6.07 15.08
CA THR A 545 25.98 5.81 15.91
C THR A 545 26.96 4.86 15.19
N GLU A 546 26.45 3.83 14.52
CA GLU A 546 27.29 2.91 13.74
C GLU A 546 27.91 3.57 12.51
N VAL A 547 27.18 4.40 11.77
CA VAL A 547 27.72 5.12 10.61
C VAL A 547 28.84 6.06 11.06
N ARG A 548 28.62 6.83 12.12
CA ARG A 548 29.65 7.71 12.73
C ARG A 548 30.87 6.91 13.19
N ARG A 549 30.66 5.75 13.82
CA ARG A 549 31.75 4.87 14.25
C ARG A 549 32.59 4.40 13.06
N GLN A 550 31.97 3.95 11.98
CA GLN A 550 32.72 3.50 10.81
C GLN A 550 33.48 4.65 10.13
N PHE A 551 32.88 5.84 9.99
CA PHE A 551 33.57 6.99 9.41
C PHE A 551 34.74 7.50 10.25
N SER A 552 34.64 7.41 11.58
CA SER A 552 35.72 7.83 12.48
C SER A 552 36.84 6.79 12.62
N GLU A 553 36.51 5.51 12.81
CA GLU A 553 37.48 4.46 13.09
C GLU A 553 38.18 3.91 11.84
N ARG A 554 37.49 3.87 10.68
CA ARG A 554 38.03 3.29 9.44
C ARG A 554 38.44 4.38 8.47
N ARG A 555 39.69 4.84 8.63
CA ARG A 555 40.33 5.80 7.72
C ARG A 555 40.28 5.29 6.27
N GLY A 556 39.95 6.17 5.32
CA GLY A 556 39.86 5.84 3.89
C GLY A 556 38.47 5.50 3.36
N ILE A 557 37.43 5.38 4.20
CA ILE A 557 36.04 5.18 3.71
C ILE A 557 35.54 6.42 2.95
N LEU A 558 35.67 7.61 3.55
CA LEU A 558 35.23 8.86 2.92
C LEU A 558 36.01 9.19 1.64
N GLU A 559 37.25 8.71 1.56
CA GLU A 559 38.13 8.81 0.38
C GLU A 559 37.81 7.75 -0.69
N GLY A 560 36.91 6.81 -0.43
CA GLY A 560 36.53 5.73 -1.34
C GLY A 560 37.57 4.61 -1.48
N LYS A 561 38.60 4.58 -0.63
CA LYS A 561 39.68 3.57 -0.67
C LYS A 561 39.32 2.27 0.06
N VAL A 562 38.44 2.36 1.06
CA VAL A 562 38.02 1.23 1.91
C VAL A 562 36.52 1.03 1.79
N LYS A 563 36.08 -0.22 1.54
CA LYS A 563 34.66 -0.56 1.54
C LYS A 563 34.09 -0.50 2.98
N PRO A 564 32.94 0.16 3.20
CA PRO A 564 32.27 0.14 4.49
C PRO A 564 31.67 -1.24 4.80
N ASP A 565 31.39 -1.50 6.08
CA ASP A 565 30.72 -2.72 6.52
C ASP A 565 29.19 -2.52 6.51
N TYR A 566 28.59 -2.88 5.38
CA TYR A 566 27.13 -2.84 5.19
C TYR A 566 26.39 -3.86 6.05
N ALA A 567 27.00 -5.02 6.32
CA ALA A 567 26.37 -6.12 7.03
C ALA A 567 26.04 -5.72 8.47
N ARG A 568 26.90 -4.90 9.09
CA ARG A 568 26.65 -4.38 10.44
C ARG A 568 25.40 -3.51 10.51
N ALA A 569 25.22 -2.56 9.58
CA ALA A 569 24.03 -1.73 9.53
C ALA A 569 22.75 -2.57 9.34
N VAL A 570 22.77 -3.50 8.38
CA VAL A 570 21.67 -4.46 8.12
C VAL A 570 21.33 -5.27 9.39
N SER A 571 22.34 -5.75 10.12
CA SER A 571 22.13 -6.53 11.35
C SER A 571 21.46 -5.70 12.46
N ILE A 572 21.86 -4.44 12.62
CA ILE A 572 21.29 -3.52 13.62
C ILE A 572 19.80 -3.30 13.34
N VAL A 573 19.47 -2.87 12.11
CA VAL A 573 18.06 -2.60 11.76
C VAL A 573 17.21 -3.87 11.75
N THR A 574 17.77 -5.02 11.36
CA THR A 574 17.06 -6.32 11.44
C THR A 574 16.71 -6.66 12.88
N GLY A 575 17.68 -6.60 13.79
CA GLY A 575 17.47 -6.95 15.20
C GLY A 575 16.47 -6.01 15.88
N ALA A 576 16.59 -4.71 15.62
CA ALA A 576 15.68 -3.71 16.15
C ALA A 576 14.25 -3.91 15.61
N ALA A 577 14.07 -4.03 14.30
CA ALA A 577 12.75 -4.19 13.68
C ALA A 577 12.01 -5.43 14.21
N LEU A 578 12.68 -6.58 14.33
CA LEU A 578 12.06 -7.82 14.81
C LEU A 578 11.66 -7.74 16.29
N LYS A 579 12.45 -7.07 17.13
CA LYS A 579 12.15 -6.91 18.54
C LYS A 579 11.02 -5.91 18.78
N GLU A 580 11.11 -4.76 18.13
CA GLU A 580 10.22 -3.62 18.36
C GLU A 580 8.83 -3.80 17.74
N MET A 581 8.69 -4.65 16.71
CA MET A 581 7.38 -4.88 16.06
C MET A 581 6.40 -5.70 16.91
N ILE A 582 6.86 -6.45 17.92
CA ILE A 582 6.02 -7.41 18.65
C ILE A 582 4.91 -6.70 19.43
N VAL A 583 5.25 -5.72 20.25
CA VAL A 583 4.29 -5.05 21.14
C VAL A 583 3.18 -4.35 20.35
N PRO A 584 3.47 -3.48 19.35
CA PRO A 584 2.40 -2.80 18.63
C PRO A 584 1.55 -3.77 17.80
N ALA A 585 2.12 -4.87 17.29
CA ALA A 585 1.37 -5.88 16.54
C ALA A 585 0.37 -6.67 17.40
N LEU A 586 0.62 -6.83 18.70
CA LEU A 586 -0.27 -7.54 19.63
C LEU A 586 -1.46 -6.69 20.10
N ILE A 587 -1.31 -5.35 20.14
CA ILE A 587 -2.37 -4.42 20.57
C ILE A 587 -3.71 -4.67 19.85
N PRO A 588 -3.79 -4.67 18.50
CA PRO A 588 -5.06 -4.86 17.80
C PRO A 588 -5.65 -6.28 17.94
N VAL A 589 -4.88 -7.24 18.45
CA VAL A 589 -5.35 -8.62 18.70
C VAL A 589 -5.88 -8.76 20.13
N ILE A 590 -5.11 -8.28 21.11
CA ILE A 590 -5.40 -8.49 22.53
C ILE A 590 -6.50 -7.55 23.02
N VAL A 591 -6.45 -6.26 22.66
CA VAL A 591 -7.36 -5.25 23.24
C VAL A 591 -8.83 -5.52 22.91
N PRO A 592 -9.24 -5.85 21.66
CA PRO A 592 -10.63 -6.17 21.37
C PRO A 592 -11.16 -7.36 22.19
N ILE A 593 -10.32 -8.38 22.42
CA ILE A 593 -10.68 -9.56 23.22
C ILE A 593 -10.89 -9.16 24.68
N LEU A 594 -9.95 -8.40 25.26
CA LEU A 594 -10.04 -7.94 26.65
C LEU A 594 -11.27 -7.05 26.87
N VAL A 595 -11.53 -6.09 25.97
CA VAL A 595 -12.68 -5.20 26.08
C VAL A 595 -13.98 -5.96 25.89
N GLY A 596 -14.06 -6.88 24.92
CA GLY A 596 -15.23 -7.71 24.71
C GLY A 596 -15.56 -8.60 25.92
N TYR A 597 -14.54 -9.16 26.58
CA TYR A 597 -14.74 -10.03 27.74
C TYR A 597 -15.04 -9.25 29.04
N LEU A 598 -14.34 -8.14 29.28
CA LEU A 598 -14.44 -7.37 30.54
C LEU A 598 -15.59 -6.36 30.55
N LEU A 599 -15.82 -5.68 29.42
CA LEU A 599 -16.78 -4.57 29.31
C LEU A 599 -17.99 -4.91 28.42
N GLY A 600 -17.95 -6.05 27.75
CA GLY A 600 -19.05 -6.58 26.96
C GLY A 600 -19.13 -6.02 25.53
N PRO A 601 -20.11 -6.53 24.75
CA PRO A 601 -20.25 -6.25 23.32
C PRO A 601 -20.60 -4.79 22.97
N ALA A 602 -21.26 -4.05 23.86
CA ALA A 602 -21.56 -2.63 23.64
C ALA A 602 -20.27 -1.79 23.65
N ALA A 603 -19.42 -1.98 24.67
CA ALA A 603 -18.12 -1.32 24.76
C ALA A 603 -17.17 -1.74 23.63
N LEU A 604 -17.20 -3.02 23.23
CA LEU A 604 -16.43 -3.48 22.07
C LEU A 604 -16.88 -2.76 20.78
N GLY A 605 -18.18 -2.61 20.54
CA GLY A 605 -18.65 -1.87 19.37
C GLY A 605 -18.25 -0.38 19.41
N GLY A 606 -18.30 0.24 20.60
CA GLY A 606 -17.74 1.58 20.82
C GLY A 606 -16.26 1.65 20.48
N LEU A 607 -15.46 0.66 20.90
CA LEU A 607 -14.04 0.56 20.58
C LEU A 607 -13.79 0.46 19.08
N LEU A 608 -14.55 -0.37 18.37
CA LEU A 608 -14.44 -0.51 16.92
C LEU A 608 -14.68 0.85 16.25
N ILE A 609 -15.79 1.53 16.56
CA ILE A 609 -16.09 2.85 15.98
C ILE A 609 -15.00 3.87 16.35
N GLY A 610 -14.59 3.95 17.61
CA GLY A 610 -13.59 4.90 18.07
C GLY A 610 -12.25 4.74 17.34
N SER A 611 -11.82 3.49 17.15
CA SER A 611 -10.59 3.17 16.42
C SER A 611 -10.67 3.51 14.93
N ILE A 612 -11.85 3.36 14.31
CA ILE A 612 -12.08 3.70 12.91
C ILE A 612 -12.03 5.21 12.72
N VAL A 613 -12.80 5.95 13.53
CA VAL A 613 -12.90 7.41 13.41
C VAL A 613 -11.53 8.04 13.59
N THR A 614 -10.86 7.78 14.70
CA THR A 614 -9.53 8.35 14.97
C THR A 614 -8.45 7.82 14.02
N GLY A 615 -8.50 6.54 13.68
CA GLY A 615 -7.53 5.92 12.77
C GLY A 615 -7.53 6.49 11.36
N ILE A 616 -8.70 6.90 10.83
CA ILE A 616 -8.79 7.53 9.51
C ILE A 616 -8.07 8.89 9.50
N PHE A 617 -8.12 9.66 10.59
CA PHE A 617 -7.39 10.92 10.73
C PHE A 617 -5.89 10.67 10.95
N ASP A 618 -5.55 9.80 11.91
CA ASP A 618 -4.16 9.59 12.33
C ASP A 618 -3.27 9.01 11.21
N ARG A 619 -3.79 8.04 10.44
CA ARG A 619 -3.05 7.37 9.36
C ARG A 619 -2.59 8.29 8.23
N ARG A 620 -3.07 9.53 8.16
CA ARG A 620 -2.74 10.47 7.08
C ARG A 620 -1.63 11.46 7.41
N HIS A 621 -1.10 11.45 8.63
CA HIS A 621 -0.06 12.37 9.05
C HIS A 621 1.34 11.96 8.57
N ARG A 622 1.68 11.96 7.26
CA ARG A 622 3.09 11.72 6.85
C ARG A 622 3.64 12.59 5.72
N TRP A 623 4.90 12.96 5.96
CA TRP A 623 5.82 13.79 5.20
C TRP A 623 6.81 12.95 4.38
N ARG A 624 7.06 13.31 3.11
CA ARG A 624 8.29 12.91 2.38
C ARG A 624 8.55 13.69 1.08
N SER A 625 7.54 14.35 0.49
CA SER A 625 7.68 14.95 -0.85
C SER A 625 8.43 16.28 -0.94
N VAL A 626 8.79 16.90 0.18
CA VAL A 626 9.35 18.27 0.20
C VAL A 626 10.86 18.29 -0.05
N GLN A 627 11.62 17.33 0.52
CA GLN A 627 13.08 17.35 0.52
C GLN A 627 13.70 17.40 -0.89
N ARG A 628 13.05 16.80 -1.90
CA ARG A 628 13.60 16.75 -3.27
C ARG A 628 13.42 18.04 -4.07
N HIS A 629 12.46 18.90 -3.71
CA HIS A 629 12.33 20.21 -4.35
C HIS A 629 13.40 21.19 -3.84
N CYS A 630 13.87 20.98 -2.60
CA CYS A 630 14.90 21.79 -1.94
C CYS A 630 16.33 21.33 -2.25
N ARG A 631 16.57 20.37 -3.16
CA ARG A 631 17.93 20.11 -3.65
C ARG A 631 18.46 21.43 -4.25
N PRO A 632 19.59 21.98 -3.75
CA PRO A 632 20.10 23.23 -4.25
C PRO A 632 20.37 23.10 -5.75
N ARG A 633 19.87 24.06 -6.54
CA ARG A 633 20.47 24.40 -7.83
C ARG A 633 21.82 25.14 -7.67
N ASN A 634 22.53 24.91 -6.56
CA ASN A 634 23.83 25.51 -6.31
C ASN A 634 24.93 24.48 -6.56
N LYS A 635 25.28 24.33 -7.83
CA LYS A 635 26.69 24.30 -8.22
C LYS A 635 26.92 25.57 -9.04
N SER A 636 27.96 26.32 -8.70
CA SER A 636 28.45 27.59 -9.24
C SER A 636 27.59 28.85 -9.00
N ASN A 637 27.88 29.55 -7.89
CA ASN A 637 28.44 30.91 -7.89
C ASN A 637 28.69 31.31 -6.42
N ASP A 638 29.81 30.83 -5.89
CA ASP A 638 30.85 31.62 -5.21
C ASP A 638 32.16 30.82 -5.31
#